data_AF-A0A934MP60-F1
#
_entry.id   AF-A0A934MP60-F1
#
_cell.length_a   1.000
_cell.length_b   1.000
_cell.length_c   1.000
_cell.angle_alpha   90.00
_cell.angle_beta   90.00
_cell.angle_gamma   90.00
#
_symmetry.space_group_name_H-M   'P 1'
#
loop_
_entity.id
_entity.type
_entity.pdbx_description
1 polymer ?
#
loop_
_entity_poly.entity_id
_entity_poly.type
_entity_poly.pdbx_seq_one_letter_code
_entity_poly.pdbx_strand_id
1 'polypeptide(L)'
;MGFSTQILSKGGVDFFAPFVFYYKGKKRMFVTTGPVSQKKYVDRLWGLEDEVAKYEKWYVSGANTIQLYEEITKGNWRKLSFGFPDINQFDEMMGCSFLEQNHKMYLFFSGKIGNMWSLYIIEGIDGETWGSSREVLKPSLHTDQEHVFLPSVLMVNGQFHMWYVGRNYNNRRIHYAVSSDLYCWDKKGVVFDLGNQGDPDDYATDCPSVKYVNELFVMAYGGGLMRGIMLASSQDGLKWNRVKPEIFRGPSTSKDHLYAFYPSLYLDEQDSFRIIYAGENRDNEWSIFERKETYDMHNLMKVEPYEVNIEWYEKALHIISKVPPKYMGEPDDCHQDIEKYNNKLEGIQQIRPSSSPLFLVEYNKTPIKEVFKLGRSREKLEVEYEFRNRFSRVLPVIPAAIKYISQTPIMIMPYVENAVELAKYATIHPERFMNILEDLLDRFVTITRQTMIPYDIELINFTGQTPQLMIQWLRKLLIQGLNPLFLNPIIVNGKRLGCSIYEELSRCDKVIETTPEWISMFTGDNHFRNFLVTEAEDYYALDFEFSGYIDLDYTVAKFIGSAIKHLNVTQNESIAVNQNGTFVDYEFMDDVHRSMLSTSWFFDKLQSLPINYSRVYALLFSKLYFRLDQVWQRSSEERAKNVAMAVVAIQLFRNQDDGHV
;
A
#
# COMPACT_ATOMS: atom_id res chain seq x y z
N MET A 1 -8.21 -2.23 -8.57
CA MET A 1 -8.19 -3.69 -8.31
C MET A 1 -7.05 -3.82 -7.34
N GLY A 2 -7.27 -4.32 -6.13
CA GLY A 2 -6.21 -4.39 -5.12
C GLY A 2 -4.97 -5.13 -5.62
N PHE A 3 -3.88 -5.07 -4.84
CA PHE A 3 -2.67 -5.84 -5.09
C PHE A 3 -2.91 -7.37 -5.16
N SER A 4 -4.11 -7.81 -4.81
CA SER A 4 -4.60 -9.19 -4.86
C SER A 4 -5.94 -9.31 -5.59
N THR A 5 -6.25 -10.50 -6.10
CA THR A 5 -7.51 -10.85 -6.76
C THR A 5 -8.15 -12.04 -6.08
N GLN A 6 -9.45 -11.96 -5.76
CA GLN A 6 -10.19 -13.09 -5.22
C GLN A 6 -10.37 -14.17 -6.31
N ILE A 7 -9.98 -15.41 -6.03
CA ILE A 7 -10.00 -16.53 -6.99
C ILE A 7 -10.93 -17.68 -6.57
N LEU A 8 -11.33 -17.75 -5.29
CA LEU A 8 -12.27 -18.76 -4.81
C LEU A 8 -13.11 -18.21 -3.65
N SER A 9 -14.44 -18.24 -3.80
CA SER A 9 -15.39 -17.83 -2.76
C SER A 9 -16.75 -18.45 -3.07
N LYS A 10 -17.52 -18.81 -2.02
CA LYS A 10 -18.89 -19.32 -2.14
C LYS A 10 -19.62 -19.06 -0.83
N GLY A 11 -20.79 -18.41 -0.89
CA GLY A 11 -21.56 -18.10 0.31
C GLY A 11 -21.87 -19.35 1.15
N GLY A 12 -21.70 -19.24 2.46
CA GLY A 12 -21.92 -20.32 3.42
C GLY A 12 -20.81 -21.39 3.47
N VAL A 13 -19.72 -21.23 2.71
CA VAL A 13 -18.56 -22.13 2.71
C VAL A 13 -17.28 -21.32 2.91
N ASP A 14 -16.48 -21.73 3.88
CA ASP A 14 -15.14 -21.18 4.08
C ASP A 14 -14.12 -21.80 3.15
N PHE A 15 -13.15 -21.00 2.73
CA PHE A 15 -11.97 -21.44 2.00
C PHE A 15 -10.72 -20.81 2.62
N PHE A 16 -9.88 -21.63 3.24
CA PHE A 16 -8.63 -21.16 3.86
C PHE A 16 -7.54 -22.23 3.87
N ALA A 17 -6.34 -21.87 4.33
CA ALA A 17 -5.16 -22.73 4.32
C ALA A 17 -4.93 -23.43 2.96
N PRO A 18 -4.83 -22.66 1.86
CA PRO A 18 -4.52 -23.20 0.55
C PRO A 18 -3.11 -23.82 0.54
N PHE A 19 -2.91 -24.84 -0.29
CA PHE A 19 -1.60 -25.35 -0.67
C PHE A 19 -1.59 -25.64 -2.17
N VAL A 20 -0.77 -24.91 -2.92
CA VAL A 20 -0.69 -25.00 -4.39
C VAL A 20 0.47 -25.89 -4.81
N PHE A 21 0.21 -26.75 -5.79
CA PHE A 21 1.20 -27.67 -6.36
C PHE A 21 0.91 -27.97 -7.84
N TYR A 22 1.91 -28.52 -8.54
CA TYR A 22 1.76 -29.00 -9.90
C TYR A 22 1.84 -30.52 -9.90
N TYR A 23 0.91 -31.16 -10.61
CA TYR A 23 0.91 -32.61 -10.80
C TYR A 23 0.44 -32.95 -12.20
N LYS A 24 1.21 -33.77 -12.92
CA LYS A 24 0.94 -34.17 -14.32
C LYS A 24 0.63 -32.98 -15.25
N GLY A 25 1.40 -31.89 -15.11
CA GLY A 25 1.25 -30.68 -15.92
C GLY A 25 0.03 -29.81 -15.58
N LYS A 26 -0.69 -30.12 -14.49
CA LYS A 26 -1.85 -29.36 -14.04
C LYS A 26 -1.59 -28.66 -12.72
N LYS A 27 -1.99 -27.39 -12.62
CA LYS A 27 -1.97 -26.63 -11.37
C LYS A 27 -3.15 -27.04 -10.50
N ARG A 28 -2.85 -27.44 -9.26
CA ARG A 28 -3.81 -27.95 -8.29
C ARG A 28 -3.64 -27.24 -6.96
N MET A 29 -4.71 -27.25 -6.18
CA MET A 29 -4.73 -26.62 -4.87
C MET A 29 -5.52 -27.48 -3.89
N PHE A 30 -4.89 -27.86 -2.78
CA PHE A 30 -5.62 -28.30 -1.60
C PHE A 30 -6.11 -27.08 -0.84
N VAL A 31 -7.36 -27.11 -0.38
CA VAL A 31 -7.98 -26.02 0.37
C VAL A 31 -8.72 -26.60 1.56
N THR A 32 -8.57 -25.97 2.72
CA THR A 32 -9.41 -26.28 3.87
C THR A 32 -10.78 -25.62 3.67
N THR A 33 -11.85 -26.40 3.80
CA THR A 33 -13.22 -25.94 3.63
C THR A 33 -14.11 -26.44 4.75
N GLY A 34 -15.06 -25.61 5.17
CA GLY A 34 -16.08 -25.95 6.16
C GLY A 34 -17.36 -25.15 5.96
N PRO A 35 -18.51 -25.66 6.41
CA PRO A 35 -19.76 -24.91 6.37
C PRO A 35 -19.74 -23.79 7.43
N VAL A 36 -20.00 -22.55 7.00
CA VAL A 36 -20.02 -21.37 7.89
C VAL A 36 -20.99 -21.55 9.06
N SER A 37 -22.10 -22.27 8.83
CA SER A 37 -23.13 -22.57 9.84
C SER A 37 -22.67 -23.46 10.99
N GLN A 38 -21.53 -24.15 10.86
CA GLN A 38 -21.00 -25.00 11.93
C GLN A 38 -19.88 -24.32 12.73
N LYS A 39 -19.49 -23.10 12.35
CA LYS A 39 -18.46 -22.33 13.07
C LYS A 39 -18.91 -22.00 14.49
N LYS A 40 -18.01 -22.26 15.44
CA LYS A 40 -18.14 -22.01 16.86
C LYS A 40 -17.00 -21.10 17.28
N TYR A 41 -17.36 -20.01 17.94
CA TYR A 41 -16.44 -19.03 18.48
C TYR A 41 -16.59 -18.97 20.00
N VAL A 42 -15.52 -18.58 20.67
CA VAL A 42 -15.56 -18.12 22.05
C VAL A 42 -15.03 -16.70 22.10
N ASP A 43 -15.68 -15.84 22.88
CA ASP A 43 -15.19 -14.50 23.10
C ASP A 43 -13.97 -14.56 24.02
N ARG A 44 -12.86 -14.00 23.58
CA ARG A 44 -11.65 -13.82 24.38
C ARG A 44 -11.34 -12.34 24.53
N LEU A 45 -10.98 -11.93 25.74
CA LEU A 45 -10.50 -10.59 25.99
C LEU A 45 -9.22 -10.37 25.17
N TRP A 46 -9.28 -9.45 24.22
CA TRP A 46 -8.18 -9.09 23.33
C TRP A 46 -7.42 -7.87 23.85
N GLY A 47 -8.10 -6.93 24.49
CA GLY A 47 -7.47 -5.74 25.05
C GLY A 47 -8.46 -4.80 25.72
N LEU A 48 -7.95 -3.64 26.13
CA LEU A 48 -8.73 -2.52 26.65
C LEU A 48 -8.56 -1.35 25.67
N GLU A 49 -9.67 -0.76 25.23
CA GLU A 49 -9.66 0.52 24.51
C GLU A 49 -10.52 1.49 25.32
N ASP A 50 -9.95 2.62 25.73
CA ASP A 50 -10.60 3.60 26.61
C ASP A 50 -11.21 2.96 27.87
N GLU A 51 -10.46 2.05 28.49
CA GLU A 51 -10.88 1.25 29.67
C GLU A 51 -12.06 0.29 29.42
N VAL A 52 -12.50 0.14 28.16
CA VAL A 52 -13.54 -0.82 27.76
C VAL A 52 -12.90 -2.12 27.28
N ALA A 53 -13.34 -3.24 27.86
CA ALA A 53 -12.94 -4.58 27.45
C ALA A 53 -13.36 -4.87 25.99
N LYS A 54 -12.36 -5.04 25.12
CA LYS A 54 -12.55 -5.53 23.76
C LYS A 54 -12.41 -7.04 23.73
N TYR A 55 -13.44 -7.69 23.23
CA TYR A 55 -13.43 -9.13 22.99
C TYR A 55 -13.25 -9.42 21.51
N GLU A 56 -12.49 -10.47 21.23
CA GLU A 56 -12.36 -11.04 19.90
C GLU A 56 -12.97 -12.44 19.87
N LYS A 57 -13.66 -12.74 18.77
CA LYS A 57 -14.19 -14.08 18.50
C LYS A 57 -13.06 -15.00 18.09
N TRP A 58 -12.72 -15.94 18.97
CA TRP A 58 -11.71 -16.95 18.69
C TRP A 58 -12.35 -18.21 18.17
N TYR A 59 -11.94 -18.63 16.98
CA TYR A 59 -12.42 -19.87 16.38
C TYR A 59 -12.03 -21.07 17.24
N VAL A 60 -13.02 -21.93 17.53
CA VAL A 60 -12.82 -23.18 18.29
C VAL A 60 -13.14 -24.40 17.44
N SER A 61 -14.20 -24.36 16.62
CA SER A 61 -14.60 -25.46 15.74
C SER A 61 -15.53 -24.99 14.61
N GLY A 62 -15.81 -25.80 13.60
CA GLY A 62 -16.36 -25.50 12.27
C GLY A 62 -16.48 -26.71 11.32
N ALA A 63 -16.12 -27.93 11.74
CA ALA A 63 -16.19 -29.17 10.94
C ALA A 63 -15.44 -29.06 9.60
N ASN A 64 -14.22 -28.53 9.69
CA ASN A 64 -13.39 -28.29 8.52
C ASN A 64 -12.80 -29.59 7.95
N THR A 65 -12.66 -29.61 6.64
CA THR A 65 -12.12 -30.73 5.85
C THR A 65 -11.18 -30.21 4.77
N ILE A 66 -10.38 -31.07 4.14
CA ILE A 66 -9.49 -30.68 3.03
C ILE A 66 -10.09 -31.16 1.71
N GLN A 67 -10.13 -30.27 0.73
CA GLN A 67 -10.69 -30.50 -0.60
C GLN A 67 -9.66 -30.17 -1.68
N LEU A 68 -9.72 -30.87 -2.81
CA LEU A 68 -8.83 -30.67 -3.95
C LEU A 68 -9.51 -29.87 -5.07
N TYR A 69 -8.78 -28.91 -5.61
CA TYR A 69 -9.18 -28.08 -6.75
C TYR A 69 -8.14 -28.16 -7.87
N GLU A 70 -8.60 -28.02 -9.10
CA GLU A 70 -7.78 -27.95 -10.31
C GLU A 70 -8.09 -26.67 -11.07
N GLU A 71 -7.05 -25.95 -11.48
CA GLU A 71 -7.19 -24.75 -12.30
C GLU A 71 -7.55 -25.16 -13.74
N ILE A 72 -8.69 -24.67 -14.25
CA ILE A 72 -9.13 -24.93 -15.63
C ILE A 72 -8.58 -23.84 -16.56
N THR A 73 -8.72 -22.59 -16.15
CA THR A 73 -8.16 -21.40 -16.79
C THR A 73 -7.60 -20.52 -15.70
N LYS A 74 -6.69 -19.58 -16.03
CA LYS A 74 -6.06 -18.70 -15.05
C LYS A 74 -7.09 -18.05 -14.12
N GLY A 75 -6.99 -18.32 -12.81
CA GLY A 75 -7.89 -17.82 -11.77
C GLY A 75 -9.23 -18.55 -11.61
N ASN A 76 -9.51 -19.57 -12.43
CA ASN A 76 -10.76 -20.33 -12.40
C ASN A 76 -10.52 -21.78 -11.96
N TRP A 77 -11.12 -22.14 -10.82
CA TRP A 77 -10.84 -23.40 -10.12
C TRP A 77 -12.08 -24.28 -10.05
N ARG A 78 -11.91 -25.56 -10.39
CA ARG A 78 -12.94 -26.59 -10.25
C ARG A 78 -12.58 -27.56 -9.15
N LYS A 79 -13.54 -27.82 -8.25
CA LYS A 79 -13.46 -28.87 -7.24
C LYS A 79 -13.37 -30.24 -7.93
N LEU A 80 -12.39 -31.05 -7.52
CA LEU A 80 -12.28 -32.44 -7.93
C LEU A 80 -12.94 -33.36 -6.89
N SER A 81 -13.32 -34.56 -7.32
CA SER A 81 -13.68 -35.62 -6.38
C SER A 81 -12.42 -36.01 -5.62
N PHE A 82 -12.42 -35.77 -4.32
CA PHE A 82 -11.29 -36.03 -3.45
C PHE A 82 -11.83 -36.70 -2.19
N GLY A 83 -11.56 -37.99 -2.05
CA GLY A 83 -11.90 -38.74 -0.85
C GLY A 83 -10.71 -38.71 0.09
N PHE A 84 -10.80 -37.95 1.17
CA PHE A 84 -9.94 -38.18 2.33
C PHE A 84 -10.43 -39.47 3.00
N PRO A 85 -9.68 -40.57 3.00
CA PRO A 85 -9.97 -41.70 3.86
C PRO A 85 -9.89 -41.22 5.30
N ASP A 86 -10.70 -41.79 6.19
CA ASP A 86 -10.53 -41.60 7.62
C ASP A 86 -10.89 -40.20 8.19
N ILE A 87 -11.72 -39.42 7.48
CA ILE A 87 -12.21 -38.13 8.01
C ILE A 87 -12.97 -38.28 9.34
N ASN A 88 -13.63 -39.42 9.54
CA ASN A 88 -14.52 -39.65 10.68
C ASN A 88 -13.78 -39.78 12.02
N GLN A 89 -12.46 -39.95 12.02
CA GLN A 89 -11.69 -40.02 13.26
C GLN A 89 -11.32 -38.62 13.80
N PHE A 90 -11.36 -37.60 12.94
CA PHE A 90 -11.02 -36.22 13.31
C PHE A 90 -12.29 -35.43 13.55
N ASP A 91 -12.28 -34.61 14.59
CA ASP A 91 -13.30 -33.58 14.74
C ASP A 91 -13.19 -32.58 13.58
N GLU A 92 -11.95 -32.23 13.21
CA GLU A 92 -11.63 -31.23 12.20
C GLU A 92 -10.26 -31.46 11.57
N MET A 93 -10.10 -30.96 10.35
CA MET A 93 -8.84 -30.95 9.62
C MET A 93 -8.56 -29.55 9.08
N MET A 94 -7.29 -29.13 9.11
CA MET A 94 -6.89 -27.87 8.47
C MET A 94 -5.44 -27.90 7.97
N GLY A 95 -5.21 -27.17 6.89
CA GLY A 95 -3.91 -26.92 6.31
C GLY A 95 -3.18 -28.19 5.88
N CYS A 96 -2.35 -28.08 4.86
CA CYS A 96 -1.56 -29.21 4.45
C CYS A 96 -0.26 -28.81 3.77
N SER A 97 0.62 -29.80 3.66
CA SER A 97 1.79 -29.76 2.82
C SER A 97 1.87 -31.06 2.03
N PHE A 98 2.13 -30.92 0.74
CA PHE A 98 2.22 -32.04 -0.19
C PHE A 98 3.65 -32.24 -0.67
N LEU A 99 4.07 -33.51 -0.73
CA LEU A 99 5.37 -33.93 -1.21
C LEU A 99 5.23 -35.16 -2.11
N GLU A 100 5.91 -35.15 -3.26
CA GLU A 100 6.07 -36.33 -4.11
C GLU A 100 7.49 -36.89 -3.95
N GLN A 101 7.62 -38.18 -3.66
CA GLN A 101 8.90 -38.90 -3.54
C GLN A 101 8.75 -40.33 -4.04
N ASN A 102 9.68 -40.79 -4.89
CA ASN A 102 9.71 -42.17 -5.40
C ASN A 102 8.36 -42.64 -5.99
N HIS A 103 7.70 -41.77 -6.78
CA HIS A 103 6.36 -42.01 -7.35
C HIS A 103 5.24 -42.23 -6.32
N LYS A 104 5.46 -41.89 -5.06
CA LYS A 104 4.46 -41.84 -4.00
C LYS A 104 4.16 -40.40 -3.62
N MET A 105 2.93 -40.18 -3.17
CA MET A 105 2.49 -38.89 -2.68
C MET A 105 2.27 -38.93 -1.19
N TYR A 106 2.69 -37.86 -0.53
CA TYR A 106 2.58 -37.70 0.91
C TYR A 106 1.88 -36.38 1.18
N LEU A 107 0.79 -36.45 1.93
CA LEU A 107 0.07 -35.29 2.40
C LEU A 107 0.19 -35.21 3.92
N PHE A 108 0.84 -34.15 4.39
CA PHE A 108 0.89 -33.78 5.79
C PHE A 108 -0.24 -32.82 6.09
N PHE A 109 -0.96 -33.01 7.18
CA PHE A 109 -2.08 -32.15 7.54
C PHE A 109 -2.24 -32.01 9.06
N SER A 110 -2.95 -30.97 9.49
CA SER A 110 -3.33 -30.82 10.89
C SER A 110 -4.66 -31.52 11.12
N GLY A 111 -4.69 -32.46 12.06
CA GLY A 111 -5.90 -33.16 12.49
C GLY A 111 -6.20 -32.83 13.94
N LYS A 112 -7.47 -32.59 14.25
CA LYS A 112 -7.95 -32.30 15.60
C LYS A 112 -8.69 -33.50 16.18
N ILE A 113 -8.30 -33.90 17.39
CA ILE A 113 -9.00 -34.89 18.21
C ILE A 113 -9.21 -34.27 19.60
N GLY A 114 -10.47 -34.12 20.00
CA GLY A 114 -10.85 -33.37 21.20
C GLY A 114 -10.43 -31.91 21.08
N ASN A 115 -9.58 -31.44 22.00
CA ASN A 115 -9.08 -30.07 22.00
C ASN A 115 -7.64 -29.95 21.49
N MET A 116 -7.05 -31.01 20.93
CA MET A 116 -5.65 -31.03 20.53
C MET A 116 -5.51 -31.14 19.03
N TRP A 117 -4.70 -30.25 18.45
CA TRP A 117 -4.22 -30.36 17.08
C TRP A 117 -2.86 -31.06 17.05
N SER A 118 -2.78 -32.11 16.25
CA SER A 118 -1.56 -32.87 15.93
C SER A 118 -1.34 -32.89 14.42
N LEU A 119 -0.13 -33.25 14.00
CA LEU A 119 0.22 -33.44 12.60
C LEU A 119 0.15 -34.92 12.22
N TYR A 120 -0.48 -35.16 11.08
CA TYR A 120 -0.67 -36.49 10.50
C TYR A 120 -0.11 -36.53 9.09
N ILE A 121 0.31 -37.72 8.66
CA ILE A 121 0.68 -38.02 7.27
C ILE A 121 -0.30 -39.02 6.69
N ILE A 122 -0.60 -38.89 5.41
CA ILE A 122 -1.32 -39.89 4.62
C ILE A 122 -0.57 -40.13 3.30
N GLU A 123 -0.46 -41.40 2.91
CA GLU A 123 0.22 -41.84 1.68
C GLU A 123 -0.82 -42.06 0.57
N GLY A 124 -0.52 -41.58 -0.64
CA GLY A 124 -1.33 -41.74 -1.84
C GLY A 124 -0.54 -42.37 -2.97
N ILE A 125 -1.23 -43.12 -3.83
CA ILE A 125 -0.62 -43.84 -4.97
C ILE A 125 -0.80 -43.07 -6.29
N ASP A 126 -1.96 -42.44 -6.49
CA ASP A 126 -2.32 -41.77 -7.76
C ASP A 126 -2.82 -40.31 -7.60
N GLY A 127 -2.96 -39.85 -6.35
CA GLY A 127 -3.33 -38.48 -5.98
C GLY A 127 -4.82 -38.32 -5.75
N GLU A 128 -5.58 -39.39 -5.97
CA GLU A 128 -7.04 -39.47 -5.80
C GLU A 128 -7.41 -40.53 -4.76
N THR A 129 -6.62 -41.60 -4.70
CA THR A 129 -6.71 -42.69 -3.73
C THR A 129 -5.61 -42.56 -2.68
N TRP A 130 -6.02 -42.61 -1.42
CA TRP A 130 -5.16 -42.45 -0.25
C TRP A 130 -5.32 -43.62 0.72
N GLY A 131 -4.28 -43.90 1.50
CA GLY A 131 -4.24 -44.94 2.53
C GLY A 131 -4.77 -44.46 3.88
N SER A 132 -4.37 -45.12 4.97
CA SER A 132 -4.70 -44.68 6.33
C SER A 132 -3.76 -43.58 6.82
N SER A 133 -4.28 -42.65 7.62
CA SER A 133 -3.46 -41.61 8.25
C SER A 133 -2.62 -42.15 9.41
N ARG A 134 -1.46 -41.55 9.65
CA ARG A 134 -0.58 -41.83 10.80
C ARG A 134 -0.19 -40.53 11.50
N GLU A 135 -0.27 -40.49 12.83
CA GLU A 135 0.25 -39.37 13.62
C GLU A 135 1.78 -39.33 13.51
N VAL A 136 2.34 -38.17 13.16
CA VAL A 136 3.79 -37.98 13.00
C VAL A 136 4.38 -36.95 13.96
N LEU A 137 3.54 -36.04 14.47
CA LEU A 137 3.98 -35.02 15.43
C LEU A 137 2.81 -34.62 16.33
N LYS A 138 3.05 -34.59 17.64
CA LYS A 138 2.08 -34.15 18.66
C LYS A 138 2.70 -33.14 19.62
N PRO A 139 1.91 -32.36 20.38
CA PRO A 139 2.45 -31.46 21.43
C PRO A 139 3.38 -32.19 22.39
N SER A 140 4.56 -31.63 22.66
CA SER A 140 5.55 -32.25 23.56
C SER A 140 6.59 -31.30 24.15
N LEU A 141 6.66 -30.05 23.69
CA LEU A 141 7.57 -29.01 24.15
C LEU A 141 6.76 -27.92 24.86
N HIS A 142 7.37 -27.21 25.81
CA HIS A 142 6.69 -26.09 26.49
C HIS A 142 6.16 -25.02 25.52
N THR A 143 6.85 -24.83 24.40
CA THR A 143 6.51 -23.84 23.37
C THR A 143 5.46 -24.32 22.37
N ASP A 144 5.11 -25.61 22.38
CA ASP A 144 4.10 -26.23 21.51
C ASP A 144 3.05 -27.09 22.27
N GLN A 145 2.99 -26.94 23.59
CA GLN A 145 2.27 -27.83 24.51
C GLN A 145 0.74 -27.85 24.33
N GLU A 146 0.14 -26.87 23.63
CA GLU A 146 -1.28 -26.92 23.30
C GLU A 146 -1.51 -27.60 21.95
N HIS A 147 -0.84 -27.13 20.89
CA HIS A 147 -1.10 -27.53 19.51
C HIS A 147 0.18 -27.56 18.68
N VAL A 148 0.23 -28.52 17.75
CA VAL A 148 1.16 -28.54 16.62
C VAL A 148 0.37 -28.67 15.31
N PHE A 149 0.53 -27.73 14.39
CA PHE A 149 -0.37 -27.59 13.23
C PHE A 149 0.29 -26.79 12.09
N LEU A 150 -0.38 -26.78 10.93
CA LEU A 150 0.01 -26.06 9.71
C LEU A 150 1.44 -26.38 9.25
N PRO A 151 1.68 -27.63 8.81
CA PRO A 151 3.01 -28.07 8.42
C PRO A 151 3.42 -27.48 7.06
N SER A 152 4.71 -27.22 6.91
CA SER A 152 5.39 -26.98 5.63
C SER A 152 6.56 -27.93 5.51
N VAL A 153 6.47 -28.90 4.61
CA VAL A 153 7.43 -30.00 4.48
C VAL A 153 8.17 -29.91 3.14
N LEU A 154 9.49 -30.05 3.19
CA LEU A 154 10.36 -30.08 2.00
C LEU A 154 11.40 -31.20 2.12
N MET A 155 11.86 -31.71 0.98
CA MET A 155 13.06 -32.53 0.87
C MET A 155 14.21 -31.65 0.36
N VAL A 156 15.27 -31.50 1.14
CA VAL A 156 16.46 -30.72 0.77
C VAL A 156 17.70 -31.51 1.16
N ASN A 157 18.65 -31.64 0.22
CA ASN A 157 19.94 -32.32 0.45
C ASN A 157 19.81 -33.73 1.07
N GLY A 158 18.78 -34.48 0.71
CA GLY A 158 18.54 -35.85 1.18
C GLY A 158 17.93 -35.98 2.59
N GLN A 159 17.54 -34.87 3.21
CA GLN A 159 16.85 -34.82 4.51
C GLN A 159 15.45 -34.23 4.32
N PHE A 160 14.46 -34.72 5.08
CA PHE A 160 13.16 -34.06 5.17
C PHE A 160 13.17 -33.00 6.27
N HIS A 161 12.66 -31.82 5.91
CA HIS A 161 12.56 -30.63 6.75
C HIS A 161 11.07 -30.34 6.95
N MET A 162 10.67 -30.03 8.19
CA MET A 162 9.31 -29.56 8.48
C MET A 162 9.39 -28.30 9.32
N TRP A 163 8.78 -27.24 8.83
CA TRP A 163 8.41 -26.08 9.64
C TRP A 163 6.95 -26.21 10.04
N TYR A 164 6.63 -25.94 11.30
CA TYR A 164 5.28 -26.10 11.81
C TYR A 164 4.96 -25.03 12.85
N VAL A 165 3.68 -24.76 13.07
CA VAL A 165 3.24 -23.84 14.13
C VAL A 165 3.13 -24.63 15.43
N GLY A 166 3.90 -24.21 16.43
CA GLY A 166 3.72 -24.62 17.81
C GLY A 166 3.00 -23.53 18.59
N ARG A 167 1.98 -23.93 19.33
CA ARG A 167 1.21 -23.03 20.20
C ARG A 167 1.41 -23.40 21.66
N ASN A 168 1.72 -22.38 22.46
CA ASN A 168 1.50 -22.43 23.90
C ASN A 168 0.27 -21.58 24.28
N TYR A 169 -0.07 -21.52 25.56
CA TYR A 169 -1.25 -20.80 26.06
C TYR A 169 -1.36 -19.34 25.59
N ASN A 170 -0.24 -18.71 25.25
CA ASN A 170 -0.16 -17.27 24.96
C ASN A 170 0.09 -17.00 23.47
N ASN A 171 1.02 -17.72 22.85
CA ASN A 171 1.66 -17.34 21.59
C ASN A 171 1.74 -18.51 20.60
N ARG A 172 1.84 -18.16 19.32
CA ARG A 172 2.14 -19.09 18.22
C ARG A 172 3.51 -18.75 17.62
N ARG A 173 4.34 -19.77 17.44
CA ARG A 173 5.71 -19.64 16.93
C ARG A 173 6.04 -20.72 15.93
N ILE A 174 6.92 -20.40 14.98
CA ILE A 174 7.35 -21.37 13.97
C ILE A 174 8.50 -22.21 14.54
N HIS A 175 8.24 -23.51 14.58
CA HIS A 175 9.13 -24.56 15.04
C HIS A 175 9.67 -25.35 13.85
N TYR A 176 10.68 -26.16 14.12
CA TYR A 176 11.34 -26.99 13.12
C TYR A 176 11.52 -28.43 13.60
N ALA A 177 11.41 -29.36 12.65
CA ALA A 177 11.72 -30.77 12.85
C ALA A 177 12.39 -31.36 11.59
N VAL A 178 13.15 -32.43 11.79
CA VAL A 178 13.79 -33.20 10.71
C VAL A 178 13.37 -34.66 10.72
N SER A 179 13.34 -35.28 9.56
CA SER A 179 13.08 -36.72 9.43
C SER A 179 13.89 -37.33 8.29
N SER A 180 14.41 -38.54 8.49
CA SER A 180 15.06 -39.32 7.43
C SER A 180 14.09 -40.22 6.68
N ASP A 181 12.86 -40.41 7.18
CA ASP A 181 11.92 -41.42 6.70
C ASP A 181 10.47 -40.94 6.52
N LEU A 182 10.16 -39.66 6.75
CA LEU A 182 8.83 -39.02 6.78
C LEU A 182 7.93 -39.39 7.97
N TYR A 183 8.29 -40.41 8.76
CA TYR A 183 7.44 -40.94 9.82
C TYR A 183 7.95 -40.59 11.21
N CYS A 184 9.27 -40.61 11.41
CA CYS A 184 9.93 -40.30 12.66
C CYS A 184 10.53 -38.90 12.56
N TRP A 185 10.02 -37.97 13.36
CA TRP A 185 10.44 -36.57 13.34
C TRP A 185 11.16 -36.19 14.63
N ASP A 186 12.37 -35.66 14.48
CA ASP A 186 13.16 -35.10 15.57
C ASP A 186 12.92 -33.59 15.67
N LYS A 187 12.24 -33.16 16.73
CA LYS A 187 11.90 -31.75 16.99
C LYS A 187 13.14 -30.97 17.42
N LYS A 188 13.38 -29.84 16.77
CA LYS A 188 14.46 -28.91 17.14
C LYS A 188 13.97 -27.69 17.95
N GLY A 189 12.66 -27.50 18.05
CA GLY A 189 12.06 -26.39 18.80
C GLY A 189 11.81 -25.16 17.93
N VAL A 190 11.69 -23.99 18.58
CA VAL A 190 11.46 -22.70 17.91
C VAL A 190 12.68 -22.32 17.07
N VAL A 191 12.47 -22.04 15.79
CA VAL A 191 13.50 -21.49 14.88
C VAL A 191 13.18 -20.08 14.41
N PHE A 192 11.93 -19.64 14.60
CA PHE A 192 11.52 -18.30 14.26
C PHE A 192 10.49 -17.79 15.27
N ASP A 193 11.01 -16.98 16.20
CA ASP A 193 10.27 -16.43 17.34
C ASP A 193 9.50 -15.15 16.95
N LEU A 194 8.76 -14.60 17.91
CA LEU A 194 8.00 -13.36 17.78
C LEU A 194 8.88 -12.16 17.41
N GLY A 195 8.26 -11.15 16.81
CA GLY A 195 8.89 -9.85 16.63
C GLY A 195 9.12 -9.13 17.97
N ASN A 196 9.83 -8.01 17.92
CA ASN A 196 9.90 -7.09 19.06
C ASN A 196 8.54 -6.43 19.29
N GLN A 197 8.38 -5.76 20.44
CA GLN A 197 7.16 -5.02 20.74
C GLN A 197 6.74 -4.13 19.57
N GLY A 198 5.47 -4.24 19.18
CA GLY A 198 4.84 -3.50 18.08
C GLY A 198 5.31 -3.88 16.68
N ASP A 199 6.17 -4.88 16.53
CA ASP A 199 6.45 -5.46 15.21
C ASP A 199 5.17 -6.08 14.63
N PRO A 200 5.05 -6.13 13.29
CA PRO A 200 3.88 -6.73 12.64
C PRO A 200 3.60 -8.19 13.06
N ASP A 201 4.59 -8.90 13.60
CA ASP A 201 4.55 -10.26 14.13
C ASP A 201 4.90 -10.39 15.64
N ASP A 202 4.76 -9.32 16.43
CA ASP A 202 4.99 -9.30 17.89
C ASP A 202 4.10 -10.30 18.66
N TYR A 203 2.90 -10.58 18.16
CA TYR A 203 1.96 -11.49 18.83
C TYR A 203 2.08 -12.95 18.37
N ALA A 204 2.34 -13.18 17.09
CA ALA A 204 2.42 -14.52 16.51
C ALA A 204 3.23 -14.54 15.21
N THR A 205 4.03 -15.58 15.05
CA THR A 205 4.57 -16.03 13.75
C THR A 205 3.83 -17.32 13.36
N ASP A 206 2.99 -17.24 12.33
CA ASP A 206 1.98 -18.27 12.04
C ASP A 206 2.01 -18.74 10.58
N CYS A 207 1.32 -19.85 10.29
CA CYS A 207 1.06 -20.37 8.94
C CYS A 207 2.30 -20.37 8.00
N PRO A 208 3.42 -21.04 8.37
CA PRO A 208 4.61 -21.04 7.53
C PRO A 208 4.33 -21.71 6.18
N SER A 209 4.76 -21.05 5.11
CA SER A 209 4.87 -21.64 3.79
C SER A 209 6.29 -21.47 3.31
N VAL A 210 7.06 -22.56 3.27
CA VAL A 210 8.49 -22.53 2.97
C VAL A 210 8.74 -23.11 1.58
N LYS A 211 9.64 -22.48 0.83
CA LYS A 211 10.22 -22.99 -0.41
C LYS A 211 11.74 -22.86 -0.38
N TYR A 212 12.42 -23.75 -1.11
CA TYR A 212 13.86 -23.73 -1.30
C TYR A 212 14.15 -23.52 -2.78
N VAL A 213 14.80 -22.41 -3.12
CA VAL A 213 15.08 -22.00 -4.51
C VAL A 213 16.48 -21.40 -4.54
N ASN A 214 17.34 -21.87 -5.45
CA ASN A 214 18.70 -21.36 -5.65
C ASN A 214 19.50 -21.19 -4.34
N GLU A 215 19.54 -22.28 -3.57
CA GLU A 215 20.26 -22.36 -2.29
C GLU A 215 19.70 -21.49 -1.14
N LEU A 216 18.57 -20.81 -1.33
CA LEU A 216 17.92 -20.01 -0.29
C LEU A 216 16.54 -20.57 0.09
N PHE A 217 16.28 -20.61 1.39
CA PHE A 217 14.94 -20.80 1.91
C PHE A 217 14.19 -19.46 1.94
N VAL A 218 12.99 -19.45 1.39
CA VAL A 218 12.04 -18.34 1.45
C VAL A 218 10.81 -18.81 2.19
N MET A 219 10.32 -17.97 3.11
CA MET A 219 9.11 -18.23 3.87
C MET A 219 8.14 -17.07 3.73
N ALA A 220 6.89 -17.39 3.40
CA ALA A 220 5.75 -16.52 3.66
C ALA A 220 5.08 -17.01 4.93
N TYR A 221 4.73 -16.09 5.82
CA TYR A 221 4.13 -16.43 7.12
C TYR A 221 3.12 -15.35 7.55
N GLY A 222 2.20 -15.70 8.45
CA GLY A 222 1.25 -14.78 9.05
C GLY A 222 1.88 -13.95 10.18
N GLY A 223 1.83 -12.62 10.05
CA GLY A 223 2.21 -11.69 11.11
C GLY A 223 1.01 -11.40 12.02
N GLY A 224 1.08 -11.87 13.26
CA GLY A 224 -0.06 -11.91 14.19
C GLY A 224 -0.68 -10.54 14.52
N LEU A 225 0.15 -9.50 14.68
CA LEU A 225 -0.32 -8.19 15.09
C LEU A 225 -0.94 -7.43 13.91
N MET A 226 -0.28 -7.44 12.75
CA MET A 226 -0.81 -6.82 11.53
C MET A 226 -1.97 -7.61 10.91
N ARG A 227 -2.08 -8.91 11.22
CA ARG A 227 -3.07 -9.85 10.64
C ARG A 227 -2.97 -9.96 9.13
N GLY A 228 -1.74 -9.95 8.64
CA GLY A 228 -1.34 -10.02 7.24
C GLY A 228 -0.23 -11.05 7.00
N ILE A 229 0.36 -11.05 5.80
CA ILE A 229 1.48 -11.92 5.43
C ILE A 229 2.80 -11.15 5.37
N MET A 230 3.83 -11.73 5.99
CA MET A 230 5.22 -11.29 5.97
C MET A 230 6.09 -12.27 5.19
N LEU A 231 7.27 -11.80 4.77
CA LEU A 231 8.30 -12.59 4.13
C LEU A 231 9.54 -12.70 5.01
N ALA A 232 10.17 -13.87 5.00
CA ALA A 232 11.45 -14.16 5.65
C ALA A 232 12.36 -14.98 4.72
N SER A 233 13.66 -14.92 4.94
CA SER A 233 14.67 -15.69 4.20
C SER A 233 15.66 -16.39 5.14
N SER A 234 16.24 -17.49 4.69
CA SER A 234 17.25 -18.23 5.45
C SER A 234 18.20 -19.00 4.53
N GLN A 235 19.47 -19.09 4.93
CA GLN A 235 20.49 -19.89 4.24
C GLN A 235 20.47 -21.36 4.68
N ASP A 236 20.03 -21.63 5.90
CA ASP A 236 20.09 -22.97 6.53
C ASP A 236 18.71 -23.53 6.92
N GLY A 237 17.65 -22.73 6.80
CA GLY A 237 16.29 -23.07 7.22
C GLY A 237 16.08 -23.04 8.74
N LEU A 238 17.09 -22.62 9.50
CA LEU A 238 17.10 -22.58 10.97
C LEU A 238 17.19 -21.15 11.49
N LYS A 239 18.05 -20.32 10.90
CA LYS A 239 18.22 -18.91 11.23
C LYS A 239 17.57 -18.07 10.14
N TRP A 240 16.51 -17.38 10.52
CA TRP A 240 15.66 -16.65 9.58
C TRP A 240 15.83 -15.14 9.76
N ASN A 241 15.96 -14.44 8.64
CA ASN A 241 15.93 -13.00 8.57
C ASN A 241 14.54 -12.55 8.11
N ARG A 242 13.90 -11.66 8.87
CA ARG A 242 12.68 -10.96 8.43
C ARG A 242 13.04 -10.10 7.22
N VAL A 243 12.26 -10.19 6.15
CA VAL A 243 12.46 -9.38 4.94
C VAL A 243 11.56 -8.15 5.00
N LYS A 244 10.23 -8.34 4.97
CA LYS A 244 9.25 -7.24 5.05
C LYS A 244 7.82 -7.76 5.30
N PRO A 245 6.91 -6.90 5.79
CA PRO A 245 5.48 -7.04 5.53
C PRO A 245 5.19 -7.02 4.02
N GLU A 246 4.36 -7.95 3.54
CA GLU A 246 4.07 -8.10 2.11
C GLU A 246 2.58 -7.89 1.79
N ILE A 247 1.67 -8.56 2.51
CA ILE A 247 0.23 -8.47 2.26
C ILE A 247 -0.47 -7.99 3.53
N PHE A 248 -1.08 -6.81 3.47
CA PHE A 248 -1.92 -6.28 4.54
C PHE A 248 -3.38 -6.72 4.36
N ARG A 249 -4.13 -6.73 5.45
CA ARG A 249 -5.58 -6.97 5.42
C ARG A 249 -6.33 -5.77 4.84
N GLY A 250 -7.31 -6.03 3.99
CA GLY A 250 -7.98 -5.02 3.18
C GLY A 250 -8.90 -4.06 3.95
N PRO A 251 -9.48 -3.08 3.24
CA PRO A 251 -10.45 -2.15 3.81
C PRO A 251 -11.73 -2.86 4.24
N SER A 252 -12.59 -2.15 4.97
CA SER A 252 -13.86 -2.62 5.52
C SER A 252 -14.78 -3.37 4.56
N THR A 253 -14.67 -3.08 3.26
CA THR A 253 -15.49 -3.63 2.19
C THR A 253 -14.88 -4.87 1.55
N SER A 254 -13.61 -5.18 1.83
CA SER A 254 -12.89 -6.31 1.23
C SER A 254 -13.19 -7.62 1.96
N LYS A 255 -13.10 -8.74 1.25
CA LYS A 255 -13.24 -10.07 1.87
C LYS A 255 -12.00 -10.56 2.61
N ASP A 256 -10.95 -9.73 2.70
CA ASP A 256 -9.75 -9.96 3.51
C ASP A 256 -9.57 -8.88 4.59
N HIS A 257 -10.67 -8.27 5.05
CA HIS A 257 -10.64 -7.15 6.00
C HIS A 257 -10.17 -7.51 7.42
N LEU A 258 -10.60 -8.66 7.94
CA LEU A 258 -10.24 -9.09 9.30
C LEU A 258 -8.84 -9.69 9.32
N TYR A 259 -8.54 -10.51 8.31
CA TYR A 259 -7.26 -11.21 8.12
C TYR A 259 -6.93 -11.37 6.64
N ALA A 260 -5.64 -11.28 6.32
CA ALA A 260 -5.03 -11.79 5.09
C ALA A 260 -3.94 -12.79 5.50
N PHE A 261 -4.30 -14.07 5.63
CA PHE A 261 -3.51 -15.10 6.33
C PHE A 261 -3.37 -16.38 5.51
N TYR A 262 -2.70 -17.38 6.08
CA TYR A 262 -2.52 -18.70 5.46
C TYR A 262 -1.89 -18.64 4.05
N PRO A 263 -0.66 -18.11 3.93
CA PRO A 263 0.01 -18.04 2.65
C PRO A 263 0.33 -19.44 2.10
N SER A 264 0.31 -19.56 0.78
CA SER A 264 0.87 -20.65 0.00
C SER A 264 1.84 -20.07 -1.01
N LEU A 265 3.14 -20.20 -0.74
CA LEU A 265 4.18 -19.97 -1.74
C LEU A 265 4.18 -21.12 -2.73
N TYR A 266 4.20 -20.79 -4.02
CA TYR A 266 4.34 -21.78 -5.09
C TYR A 266 5.18 -21.21 -6.24
N LEU A 267 5.91 -22.09 -6.92
CA LEU A 267 6.71 -21.74 -8.11
C LEU A 267 5.78 -21.57 -9.30
N ASP A 268 5.89 -20.46 -10.01
CA ASP A 268 5.14 -20.20 -11.26
C ASP A 268 6.03 -20.53 -12.48
N GLU A 269 7.30 -20.11 -12.43
CA GLU A 269 8.36 -20.41 -13.41
C GLU A 269 9.66 -20.87 -12.69
N GLN A 270 10.74 -21.16 -13.43
CA GLN A 270 11.97 -21.77 -12.88
C GLN A 270 12.53 -21.06 -11.64
N ASP A 271 12.52 -19.73 -11.62
CA ASP A 271 13.11 -18.91 -10.55
C ASP A 271 12.12 -17.90 -9.93
N SER A 272 10.83 -18.02 -10.26
CA SER A 272 9.81 -17.08 -9.80
C SER A 272 8.72 -17.78 -9.01
N PHE A 273 8.30 -17.15 -7.93
CA PHE A 273 7.24 -17.66 -7.07
C PHE A 273 6.14 -16.62 -6.87
N ARG A 274 4.96 -17.13 -6.52
CA ARG A 274 3.75 -16.35 -6.28
C ARG A 274 3.12 -16.79 -4.96
N ILE A 275 2.24 -15.94 -4.44
CA ILE A 275 1.54 -16.16 -3.18
C ILE A 275 0.05 -16.25 -3.46
N ILE A 276 -0.57 -17.35 -3.02
CA ILE A 276 -2.01 -17.43 -2.79
C ILE A 276 -2.23 -17.38 -1.27
N TYR A 277 -3.31 -16.76 -0.82
CA TYR A 277 -3.63 -16.63 0.60
C TYR A 277 -5.14 -16.69 0.85
N ALA A 278 -5.52 -16.78 2.12
CA ALA A 278 -6.90 -16.73 2.56
C ALA A 278 -7.22 -15.39 3.23
N GLY A 279 -8.33 -14.78 2.82
CA GLY A 279 -8.86 -13.56 3.41
C GLY A 279 -10.10 -13.83 4.23
N GLU A 280 -10.24 -13.21 5.40
CA GLU A 280 -11.46 -13.25 6.21
C GLU A 280 -12.20 -11.91 6.16
N ASN A 281 -13.49 -11.96 5.85
CA ASN A 281 -14.36 -10.79 5.81
C ASN A 281 -15.00 -10.48 7.19
N ARG A 282 -15.79 -9.40 7.28
CA ARG A 282 -16.48 -9.00 8.52
C ARG A 282 -17.50 -10.01 9.04
N ASP A 283 -18.00 -10.87 8.15
CA ASP A 283 -18.96 -11.93 8.48
C ASP A 283 -18.25 -13.22 8.94
N ASN A 284 -16.91 -13.18 9.07
CA ASN A 284 -16.06 -14.32 9.39
C ASN A 284 -16.12 -15.42 8.33
N GLU A 285 -16.31 -15.06 7.06
CA GLU A 285 -16.21 -15.97 5.92
C GLU A 285 -14.83 -15.87 5.27
N TRP A 286 -14.24 -17.02 4.97
CA TRP A 286 -12.92 -17.11 4.34
C TRP A 286 -13.01 -17.32 2.84
N SER A 287 -12.21 -16.56 2.08
CA SER A 287 -12.08 -16.68 0.62
C SER A 287 -10.61 -16.75 0.21
N ILE A 288 -10.31 -17.33 -0.94
CA ILE A 288 -8.94 -17.41 -1.46
C ILE A 288 -8.64 -16.26 -2.41
N PHE A 289 -7.46 -15.68 -2.25
CA PHE A 289 -6.93 -14.60 -3.04
C PHE A 289 -5.58 -14.99 -3.65
N GLU A 290 -5.32 -14.51 -4.86
CA GLU A 290 -4.01 -14.57 -5.50
C GLU A 290 -3.37 -13.18 -5.49
N ARG A 291 -2.13 -13.11 -5.02
CA ARG A 291 -1.28 -11.92 -5.12
C ARG A 291 -0.88 -11.70 -6.58
N LYS A 292 -1.03 -10.48 -7.07
CA LYS A 292 -0.66 -10.14 -8.46
C LYS A 292 0.85 -10.05 -8.66
N GLU A 293 1.58 -9.74 -7.59
CA GLU A 293 3.04 -9.67 -7.61
C GLU A 293 3.67 -11.05 -7.79
N THR A 294 4.76 -11.07 -8.54
CA THR A 294 5.64 -12.21 -8.72
C THR A 294 6.98 -11.86 -8.13
N TYR A 295 7.58 -12.82 -7.44
CA TYR A 295 8.80 -12.61 -6.70
C TYR A 295 9.91 -13.49 -7.28
N ASP A 296 11.14 -12.99 -7.19
CA ASP A 296 12.35 -13.73 -7.48
C ASP A 296 13.39 -13.45 -6.38
N MET A 297 14.49 -14.18 -6.44
CA MET A 297 15.61 -14.07 -5.50
C MET A 297 16.23 -12.67 -5.43
N HIS A 298 16.38 -12.01 -6.58
CA HIS A 298 16.95 -10.66 -6.66
C HIS A 298 16.01 -9.63 -6.03
N ASN A 299 14.71 -9.87 -6.11
CA ASN A 299 13.68 -8.96 -5.64
C ASN A 299 13.49 -9.01 -4.13
N LEU A 300 13.66 -10.19 -3.52
CA LEU A 300 13.54 -10.38 -2.07
C LEU A 300 14.71 -9.79 -1.29
N MET A 301 15.94 -9.95 -1.79
CA MET A 301 17.17 -9.64 -1.03
C MET A 301 17.58 -8.16 -1.07
N LYS A 302 16.85 -7.30 -1.79
CA LYS A 302 17.21 -5.88 -2.00
C LYS A 302 16.47 -4.89 -1.11
N VAL A 303 15.50 -5.34 -0.31
CA VAL A 303 14.72 -4.45 0.55
C VAL A 303 15.25 -4.58 1.96
N GLU A 304 16.07 -3.62 2.39
CA GLU A 304 16.41 -3.47 3.81
C GLU A 304 15.35 -2.58 4.45
N PRO A 305 14.48 -3.11 5.32
CA PRO A 305 13.56 -2.28 6.10
C PRO A 305 14.37 -1.35 7.00
N TYR A 306 13.83 -0.15 7.27
CA TYR A 306 14.47 0.76 8.22
C TYR A 306 14.51 0.13 9.62
N GLU A 307 15.69 0.01 10.21
CA GLU A 307 15.83 -0.45 11.58
C GLU A 307 15.47 0.67 12.56
N VAL A 308 14.33 0.49 13.21
CA VAL A 308 13.77 1.47 14.14
C VAL A 308 14.53 1.44 15.46
N ASN A 309 14.75 2.62 16.07
CA ASN A 309 15.34 2.72 17.38
C ASN A 309 14.52 2.01 18.48
N ILE A 310 15.18 1.46 19.50
CA ILE A 310 14.51 0.68 20.55
C ILE A 310 13.47 1.49 21.35
N GLU A 311 13.61 2.82 21.43
CA GLU A 311 12.69 3.72 22.17
C GLU A 311 11.52 4.23 21.33
N TRP A 312 11.26 3.63 20.17
CA TRP A 312 10.23 4.13 19.25
C TRP A 312 8.83 4.14 19.86
N TYR A 313 8.53 3.18 20.74
CA TYR A 313 7.22 3.03 21.36
C TYR A 313 6.95 4.21 22.29
N GLU A 314 7.93 4.56 23.13
CA GLU A 314 7.91 5.72 24.01
C GLU A 314 7.85 7.03 23.22
N LYS A 315 8.64 7.15 22.14
CA LYS A 315 8.58 8.30 21.21
C LYS A 315 7.18 8.47 20.63
N ALA A 316 6.56 7.39 20.17
CA ALA A 316 5.20 7.42 19.61
C ALA A 316 4.15 7.83 20.66
N LEU A 317 4.19 7.26 21.86
CA LEU A 317 3.30 7.66 22.97
C LEU A 317 3.52 9.12 23.41
N HIS A 318 4.78 9.59 23.35
CA HIS A 318 5.12 10.99 23.62
C HIS A 318 4.47 11.93 22.61
N ILE A 319 4.48 11.61 21.32
CA ILE A 319 3.75 12.38 20.30
C ILE A 319 2.25 12.39 20.59
N ILE A 320 1.65 11.21 20.80
CA ILE A 320 0.21 11.04 21.03
C ILE A 320 -0.26 11.83 22.26
N SER A 321 0.54 11.88 23.32
CA SER A 321 0.19 12.58 24.56
C SER A 321 0.44 14.09 24.51
N LYS A 322 1.47 14.55 23.79
CA LYS A 322 1.92 15.96 23.83
C LYS A 322 1.39 16.83 22.70
N VAL A 323 1.10 16.26 21.53
CA VAL A 323 0.66 17.03 20.37
C VAL A 323 -0.85 17.30 20.46
N PRO A 324 -1.28 18.57 20.50
CA PRO A 324 -2.71 18.90 20.55
C PRO A 324 -3.48 18.39 19.31
N PRO A 325 -4.75 17.96 19.45
CA PRO A 325 -5.54 17.40 18.34
C PRO A 325 -5.63 18.28 17.09
N LYS A 326 -5.61 19.61 17.24
CA LYS A 326 -5.63 20.56 16.11
C LYS A 326 -4.43 20.42 15.15
N TYR A 327 -3.32 19.84 15.61
CA TYR A 327 -2.13 19.58 14.78
C TYR A 327 -2.05 18.13 14.27
N MET A 328 -3.02 17.28 14.63
CA MET A 328 -3.14 15.90 14.14
C MET A 328 -4.01 15.80 12.87
N GLY A 329 -4.76 16.85 12.55
CA GLY A 329 -5.69 16.90 11.42
C GLY A 329 -5.17 17.68 10.21
N GLU A 330 -5.94 17.63 9.12
CA GLU A 330 -5.67 18.42 7.90
C GLU A 330 -6.05 19.88 8.12
N PRO A 331 -5.20 20.84 7.73
CA PRO A 331 -5.56 22.25 7.69
C PRO A 331 -6.45 22.55 6.47
N ASP A 332 -7.28 23.61 6.54
CA ASP A 332 -8.23 23.96 5.46
C ASP A 332 -7.58 24.20 4.09
N ASP A 333 -6.29 24.57 4.04
CA ASP A 333 -5.49 24.66 2.82
C ASP A 333 -4.03 24.23 3.08
N CYS A 334 -3.65 23.01 2.69
CA CYS A 334 -2.31 22.46 2.89
C CYS A 334 -1.17 23.20 2.15
N HIS A 335 -1.52 24.20 1.33
CA HIS A 335 -0.57 25.07 0.62
C HIS A 335 -0.30 26.41 1.33
N GLN A 336 -1.06 26.78 2.37
CA GLN A 336 -0.76 27.95 3.19
C GLN A 336 0.40 27.65 4.14
N ASP A 337 1.23 28.66 4.46
CA ASP A 337 2.19 28.56 5.54
C ASP A 337 1.44 28.63 6.88
N ILE A 338 0.92 27.48 7.29
CA ILE A 338 0.19 27.30 8.54
C ILE A 338 1.21 27.15 9.68
N GLU A 339 0.82 27.60 10.87
CA GLU A 339 1.59 27.39 12.09
C GLU A 339 1.81 25.89 12.31
N LYS A 340 3.05 25.44 12.16
CA LYS A 340 3.46 24.06 12.47
C LYS A 340 3.65 23.91 13.97
N TYR A 341 3.24 22.77 14.54
CA TYR A 341 3.56 22.47 15.94
C TYR A 341 5.08 22.39 16.13
N ASN A 342 5.62 23.15 17.07
CA ASN A 342 7.03 23.10 17.42
C ASN A 342 7.19 23.33 18.92
N ASN A 343 7.67 22.32 19.63
CA ASN A 343 7.94 22.39 21.04
C ASN A 343 9.37 21.91 21.33
N LYS A 344 10.29 22.87 21.46
CA LYS A 344 11.70 22.61 21.74
C LYS A 344 11.93 21.93 23.10
N LEU A 345 11.08 22.18 24.09
CA LEU A 345 11.21 21.57 25.42
C LEU A 345 10.84 20.08 25.37
N GLU A 346 9.82 19.73 24.59
CA GLU A 346 9.35 18.36 24.42
C GLU A 346 10.11 17.61 23.31
N GLY A 347 10.95 18.30 22.53
CA GLY A 347 11.71 17.72 21.42
C GLY A 347 10.84 17.29 20.24
N ILE A 348 9.68 17.92 20.01
CA ILE A 348 8.75 17.54 18.93
C ILE A 348 8.59 18.70 17.95
N GLN A 349 8.79 18.40 16.67
CA GLN A 349 8.56 19.35 15.58
C GLN A 349 7.71 18.70 14.48
N GLN A 350 6.57 19.31 14.17
CA GLN A 350 5.81 18.97 12.98
C GLN A 350 6.56 19.49 11.75
N ILE A 351 7.05 18.58 10.92
CA ILE A 351 7.78 18.92 9.69
C ILE A 351 6.83 19.04 8.50
N ARG A 352 5.71 18.30 8.51
CA ARG A 352 4.66 18.38 7.48
C ARG A 352 3.25 18.42 8.11
N PRO A 353 2.51 19.53 7.96
CA PRO A 353 1.09 19.61 8.31
C PRO A 353 0.23 19.10 7.13
N SER A 354 0.38 17.82 6.80
CA SER A 354 -0.50 17.11 5.86
C SER A 354 -1.61 16.42 6.62
N SER A 355 -2.51 15.74 5.92
CA SER A 355 -3.63 15.12 6.61
C SER A 355 -3.29 13.88 7.45
N SER A 356 -2.09 13.34 7.25
CA SER A 356 -1.43 12.40 8.16
C SER A 356 -0.08 13.02 8.49
N PRO A 357 -0.02 13.93 9.48
CA PRO A 357 1.11 14.81 9.68
C PRO A 357 2.38 14.05 10.06
N LEU A 358 3.52 14.65 9.72
CA LEU A 358 4.85 14.12 10.01
C LEU A 358 5.48 14.89 11.17
N PHE A 359 5.97 14.15 12.16
CA PHE A 359 6.64 14.70 13.34
C PHE A 359 8.07 14.20 13.44
N LEU A 360 9.01 15.12 13.49
CA LEU A 360 10.38 14.89 13.93
C LEU A 360 10.41 14.85 15.45
N VAL A 361 11.05 13.83 16.02
CA VAL A 361 11.16 13.65 17.47
C VAL A 361 12.61 13.49 17.92
N GLU A 362 12.99 14.32 18.88
CA GLU A 362 14.23 14.29 19.66
C GLU A 362 13.90 13.92 21.12
N TYR A 363 13.77 12.63 21.40
CA TYR A 363 13.37 12.14 22.72
C TYR A 363 14.57 11.89 23.62
N ASN A 364 14.48 12.26 24.91
CA ASN A 364 15.51 12.04 25.93
C ASN A 364 16.93 12.52 25.58
N LYS A 365 17.07 13.54 24.71
CA LYS A 365 18.37 14.01 24.19
C LYS A 365 19.17 12.91 23.47
N THR A 366 18.50 11.87 22.97
CA THR A 366 19.14 10.90 22.09
C THR A 366 19.57 11.60 20.79
N PRO A 367 20.75 11.26 20.23
CA PRO A 367 21.20 11.85 18.98
C PRO A 367 20.41 11.34 17.77
N ILE A 368 19.61 10.28 17.93
CA ILE A 368 18.90 9.61 16.83
C ILE A 368 17.56 10.29 16.60
N LYS A 369 17.49 11.03 15.49
CA LYS A 369 16.30 11.72 15.01
C LYS A 369 15.49 10.83 14.08
N GLU A 370 14.20 10.70 14.36
CA GLU A 370 13.27 9.90 13.56
C GLU A 370 12.03 10.72 13.23
N VAL A 371 11.46 10.43 12.07
CA VAL A 371 10.21 11.03 11.58
C VAL A 371 9.10 10.01 11.75
N PHE A 372 8.05 10.41 12.45
CA PHE A 372 6.87 9.59 12.75
C PHE A 372 5.67 10.08 11.95
N LYS A 373 4.90 9.12 11.43
CA LYS A 373 3.60 9.34 10.79
C LYS A 373 2.54 8.50 11.49
N LEU A 374 1.61 9.18 12.16
CA LEU A 374 0.41 8.60 12.77
C LEU A 374 -0.70 8.65 11.71
N GLY A 375 -0.94 7.54 11.00
CA GLY A 375 -1.88 7.54 9.88
C GLY A 375 -3.33 7.87 10.29
N ARG A 376 -4.09 8.46 9.36
CA ARG A 376 -5.54 8.73 9.53
C ARG A 376 -6.37 7.50 9.90
N SER A 377 -6.01 6.36 9.30
CA SER A 377 -6.60 5.07 9.57
C SER A 377 -5.58 3.98 9.27
N ARG A 378 -5.86 2.77 9.77
CA ARG A 378 -5.03 1.60 9.53
C ARG A 378 -4.87 1.34 8.03
N GLU A 379 -5.99 1.34 7.30
CA GLU A 379 -6.03 1.05 5.87
C GLU A 379 -5.16 2.02 5.06
N LYS A 380 -5.22 3.33 5.36
CA LYS A 380 -4.46 4.33 4.60
C LYS A 380 -2.96 4.19 4.81
N LEU A 381 -2.51 3.98 6.04
CA LEU A 381 -1.08 3.92 6.34
C LEU A 381 -0.44 2.61 5.84
N GLU A 382 -1.17 1.49 5.92
CA GLU A 382 -0.72 0.20 5.39
C GLU A 382 -0.62 0.22 3.86
N VAL A 383 -1.63 0.76 3.16
CA VAL A 383 -1.60 0.92 1.70
C VAL A 383 -0.46 1.85 1.27
N GLU A 384 -0.19 2.90 2.05
CA GLU A 384 0.94 3.80 1.81
C GLU A 384 2.28 3.10 1.96
N TYR A 385 2.45 2.33 3.04
CA TYR A 385 3.66 1.55 3.26
C TYR A 385 3.89 0.52 2.13
N GLU A 386 2.83 -0.18 1.72
CA GLU A 386 2.87 -1.14 0.61
C GLU A 386 3.25 -0.46 -0.72
N PHE A 387 2.65 0.70 -1.01
CA PHE A 387 2.99 1.50 -2.20
C PHE A 387 4.46 1.93 -2.18
N ARG A 388 4.95 2.48 -1.06
CA ARG A 388 6.35 2.91 -0.88
C ARG A 388 7.31 1.78 -1.20
N ASN A 389 7.07 0.59 -0.63
CA ASN A 389 7.93 -0.56 -0.84
C ASN A 389 7.91 -1.03 -2.29
N ARG A 390 6.74 -1.09 -2.91
CA ARG A 390 6.58 -1.58 -4.29
C ARG A 390 7.28 -0.67 -5.31
N PHE A 391 7.14 0.64 -5.15
CA PHE A 391 7.67 1.61 -6.11
C PHE A 391 9.03 2.19 -5.73
N SER A 392 9.65 1.75 -4.64
CA SER A 392 10.99 2.16 -4.20
C SER A 392 12.10 1.99 -5.26
N ARG A 393 11.89 1.11 -6.26
CA ARG A 393 12.82 0.91 -7.38
C ARG A 393 12.67 1.92 -8.49
N VAL A 394 11.48 2.51 -8.61
CA VAL A 394 11.16 3.48 -9.65
C VAL A 394 11.20 4.89 -9.09
N LEU A 395 10.83 5.10 -7.83
CA LEU A 395 10.84 6.38 -7.16
C LEU A 395 11.84 6.34 -5.98
N PRO A 396 12.77 7.30 -5.86
CA PRO A 396 13.62 7.42 -4.68
C PRO A 396 12.73 7.70 -3.46
N VAL A 397 12.62 6.73 -2.55
CA VAL A 397 11.80 6.86 -1.34
C VAL A 397 12.68 6.75 -0.12
N ILE A 398 12.38 7.54 0.91
CA ILE A 398 13.03 7.36 2.22
C ILE A 398 12.61 5.99 2.77
N PRO A 399 13.53 5.11 3.21
CA PRO A 399 13.16 3.82 3.76
C PRO A 399 12.27 4.01 5.01
N ALA A 400 11.36 3.08 5.24
CA ALA A 400 10.43 3.16 6.36
C ALA A 400 10.23 1.80 7.02
N ALA A 401 9.84 1.86 8.28
CA ALA A 401 9.28 0.75 9.03
C ALA A 401 7.82 1.05 9.37
N ILE A 402 7.05 -0.01 9.53
CA ILE A 402 5.71 0.06 10.09
C ILE A 402 5.71 -0.69 11.43
N LYS A 403 5.26 -0.02 12.48
CA LYS A 403 5.08 -0.55 13.83
C LYS A 403 3.63 -0.37 14.26
N TYR A 404 3.23 -1.02 15.33
CA TYR A 404 1.85 -1.00 15.81
C TYR A 404 1.80 -0.70 17.30
N ILE A 405 0.92 0.22 17.67
CA ILE A 405 0.42 0.33 19.05
C ILE A 405 -0.96 -0.31 19.04
N SER A 406 -1.05 -1.50 19.63
CA SER A 406 -2.24 -2.35 19.50
C SER A 406 -2.54 -2.65 18.02
N GLN A 407 -3.64 -2.14 17.45
CA GLN A 407 -3.96 -2.32 16.02
C GLN A 407 -3.77 -1.04 15.19
N THR A 408 -3.20 0.01 15.79
CA THR A 408 -2.96 1.29 15.10
C THR A 408 -1.55 1.30 14.54
N PRO A 409 -1.38 1.32 13.20
CA PRO A 409 -0.06 1.38 12.60
C PRO A 409 0.54 2.78 12.74
N ILE A 410 1.87 2.80 12.84
CA ILE A 410 2.73 3.98 12.89
C ILE A 410 3.86 3.75 11.90
N MET A 411 4.09 4.70 11.01
CA MET A 411 5.21 4.63 10.08
C MET A 411 6.37 5.47 10.61
N ILE A 412 7.56 4.90 10.59
CA ILE A 412 8.77 5.50 11.14
C ILE A 412 9.84 5.52 10.06
N MET A 413 10.46 6.67 9.89
CA MET A 413 11.47 6.95 8.87
C MET A 413 12.70 7.59 9.52
N PRO A 414 13.90 7.41 8.96
CA PRO A 414 15.06 8.18 9.37
C PRO A 414 14.82 9.66 9.06
N TYR A 415 15.35 10.53 9.92
CA TYR A 415 15.46 11.94 9.60
C TYR A 415 16.59 12.18 8.58
N VAL A 416 16.32 12.96 7.56
CA VAL A 416 17.32 13.35 6.55
C VAL A 416 17.87 14.73 6.93
N GLU A 417 19.09 14.76 7.44
CA GLU A 417 19.75 16.00 7.85
C GLU A 417 20.00 16.94 6.66
N ASN A 418 19.91 18.25 6.92
CA ASN A 418 20.15 19.33 5.96
C ASN A 418 19.35 19.26 4.64
N ALA A 419 18.29 18.45 4.58
CA ALA A 419 17.45 18.38 3.41
C ALA A 419 16.41 19.50 3.37
N VAL A 420 16.10 19.96 2.16
CA VAL A 420 15.17 21.07 1.90
C VAL A 420 13.96 20.55 1.11
N GLU A 421 12.75 21.03 1.44
CA GLU A 421 11.55 20.75 0.63
C GLU A 421 11.80 21.17 -0.83
N LEU A 422 11.50 20.29 -1.81
CA LEU A 422 11.72 20.58 -3.25
C LEU A 422 11.02 21.89 -3.69
N ALA A 423 9.86 22.19 -3.08
CA ALA A 423 9.15 23.46 -3.30
C ALA A 423 9.99 24.70 -2.94
N LYS A 424 10.80 24.64 -1.88
CA LYS A 424 11.72 25.73 -1.49
C LYS A 424 13.02 25.69 -2.31
N TYR A 425 13.43 24.49 -2.71
CA TYR A 425 14.64 24.31 -3.52
C TYR A 425 14.54 25.01 -4.89
N ALA A 426 13.33 25.08 -5.46
CA ALA A 426 13.03 25.82 -6.69
C ALA A 426 13.54 27.28 -6.68
N THR A 427 13.45 27.97 -5.54
CA THR A 427 13.92 29.36 -5.42
C THR A 427 15.43 29.50 -5.21
N ILE A 428 16.11 28.41 -4.80
CA ILE A 428 17.54 28.42 -4.47
C ILE A 428 18.36 27.97 -5.68
N HIS A 429 17.92 26.89 -6.36
CA HIS A 429 18.61 26.25 -7.47
C HIS A 429 17.62 25.88 -8.60
N PRO A 430 17.17 26.86 -9.41
CA PRO A 430 16.08 26.67 -10.37
C PRO A 430 16.43 25.67 -11.50
N GLU A 431 17.67 25.67 -12.01
CA GLU A 431 18.10 24.72 -13.05
C GLU A 431 18.09 23.27 -12.53
N ARG A 432 18.62 23.04 -11.32
CA ARG A 432 18.63 21.71 -10.72
C ARG A 432 17.22 21.24 -10.36
N PHE A 433 16.37 22.15 -9.90
CA PHE A 433 14.95 21.88 -9.70
C PHE A 433 14.28 21.36 -10.99
N MET A 434 14.56 21.95 -12.15
CA MET A 434 14.01 21.48 -13.44
C MET A 434 14.46 20.06 -13.77
N ASN A 435 15.74 19.73 -13.56
CA ASN A 435 16.24 18.37 -13.78
C ASN A 435 15.52 17.35 -12.87
N ILE A 436 15.27 17.70 -11.61
CA ILE A 436 14.50 16.86 -10.68
C ILE A 436 13.04 16.73 -11.15
N LEU A 437 12.44 17.82 -11.63
CA LEU A 437 11.06 17.83 -12.10
C LEU A 437 10.87 16.93 -13.34
N GLU A 438 11.81 16.98 -14.28
CA GLU A 438 11.83 16.11 -15.47
C GLU A 438 11.97 14.64 -15.08
N ASP A 439 12.89 14.30 -14.19
CA ASP A 439 13.08 12.93 -13.70
C ASP A 439 11.85 12.43 -12.92
N LEU A 440 11.22 13.28 -12.10
CA LEU A 440 9.95 12.97 -11.44
C LEU A 440 8.83 12.67 -12.44
N LEU A 441 8.77 13.41 -13.54
CA LEU A 441 7.77 13.20 -14.60
C LEU A 441 8.04 11.89 -15.36
N ASP A 442 9.30 11.57 -15.66
CA ASP A 442 9.69 10.29 -16.27
C ASP A 442 9.31 9.10 -15.38
N ARG A 443 9.52 9.23 -14.06
CA ARG A 443 9.12 8.21 -13.07
C ARG A 443 7.61 8.12 -12.95
N PHE A 444 6.88 9.24 -12.97
CA PHE A 444 5.43 9.26 -13.03
C PHE A 444 4.91 8.46 -14.24
N VAL A 445 5.41 8.77 -15.44
CA VAL A 445 5.03 8.05 -16.67
C VAL A 445 5.34 6.56 -16.57
N THR A 446 6.51 6.21 -16.02
CA THR A 446 6.92 4.81 -15.81
C THR A 446 5.97 4.07 -14.88
N ILE A 447 5.65 4.64 -13.71
CA ILE A 447 4.71 4.06 -12.74
C ILE A 447 3.32 3.93 -13.38
N THR A 448 2.87 4.95 -14.12
CA THR A 448 1.57 4.91 -14.78
C THR A 448 1.49 3.80 -15.82
N ARG A 449 2.46 3.67 -16.71
CA ARG A 449 2.47 2.59 -17.70
C ARG A 449 2.47 1.19 -17.07
N GLN A 450 3.15 1.02 -15.94
CA GLN A 450 3.21 -0.26 -15.23
C GLN A 450 1.92 -0.62 -14.50
N THR A 451 1.05 0.34 -14.23
CA THR A 451 -0.08 0.16 -13.29
C THR A 451 -1.44 0.58 -13.82
N MET A 452 -1.49 1.31 -14.94
CA MET A 452 -2.76 1.79 -15.49
C MET A 452 -3.67 0.64 -15.91
N ILE A 453 -4.95 0.79 -15.58
CA ILE A 453 -6.02 -0.12 -15.98
C ILE A 453 -7.22 0.71 -16.44
N PRO A 454 -8.14 0.12 -17.24
CA PRO A 454 -9.40 0.76 -17.56
C PRO A 454 -10.14 1.18 -16.29
N TYR A 455 -10.86 2.30 -16.37
CA TYR A 455 -11.61 2.84 -15.25
C TYR A 455 -12.60 1.82 -14.67
N ASP A 456 -12.57 1.71 -13.35
CA ASP A 456 -13.49 0.89 -12.56
C ASP A 456 -13.81 1.62 -11.26
N ILE A 457 -15.10 1.89 -11.05
CA ILE A 457 -15.62 2.62 -9.90
C ILE A 457 -15.41 1.89 -8.58
N GLU A 458 -15.34 0.55 -8.59
CA GLU A 458 -15.10 -0.24 -7.37
C GLU A 458 -13.65 -0.14 -6.90
N LEU A 459 -12.77 0.33 -7.79
CA LEU A 459 -11.33 0.29 -7.62
C LEU A 459 -10.70 1.66 -7.39
N ILE A 460 -11.36 2.71 -7.85
CA ILE A 460 -10.85 4.07 -7.75
C ILE A 460 -10.87 4.56 -6.31
N ASN A 461 -9.77 5.18 -5.91
CA ASN A 461 -9.62 5.93 -4.69
C ASN A 461 -9.81 7.42 -5.01
N PHE A 462 -10.43 8.14 -4.08
CA PHE A 462 -10.55 9.59 -4.16
C PHE A 462 -9.69 10.24 -3.09
N THR A 463 -9.05 11.35 -3.46
CA THR A 463 -8.53 12.29 -2.46
C THR A 463 -9.70 12.94 -1.71
N GLY A 464 -9.43 13.81 -0.74
CA GLY A 464 -10.49 14.67 -0.16
C GLY A 464 -11.23 15.53 -1.20
N GLN A 465 -10.71 15.62 -2.43
CA GLN A 465 -11.30 16.33 -3.56
C GLN A 465 -12.03 15.35 -4.48
N THR A 466 -13.26 14.97 -4.10
CA THR A 466 -14.09 14.06 -4.89
C THR A 466 -14.51 14.69 -6.22
N PRO A 467 -14.87 13.91 -7.26
CA PRO A 467 -15.38 14.45 -8.52
C PRO A 467 -16.56 15.41 -8.31
N GLN A 468 -17.47 15.08 -7.39
CA GLN A 468 -18.61 15.94 -7.07
C GLN A 468 -18.17 17.27 -6.49
N LEU A 469 -17.18 17.28 -5.59
CA LEU A 469 -16.64 18.50 -5.01
C LEU A 469 -15.92 19.36 -6.07
N MET A 470 -15.16 18.72 -6.95
CA MET A 470 -14.50 19.38 -8.09
C MET A 470 -15.51 20.06 -9.01
N ILE A 471 -16.61 19.39 -9.34
CA ILE A 471 -17.70 19.97 -10.15
C ILE A 471 -18.32 21.17 -9.42
N GLN A 472 -18.60 21.04 -8.11
CA GLN A 472 -19.17 22.13 -7.31
C GLN A 472 -18.25 23.35 -7.28
N TRP A 473 -16.95 23.15 -7.08
CA TRP A 473 -15.95 24.22 -7.09
C TRP A 473 -15.91 24.96 -8.43
N LEU A 474 -15.87 24.23 -9.55
CA LEU A 474 -15.87 24.84 -10.88
C LEU A 474 -17.14 25.67 -11.12
N ARG A 475 -18.31 25.13 -10.78
CA ARG A 475 -19.59 25.82 -10.96
C ARG A 475 -19.75 27.05 -10.06
N LYS A 476 -19.19 27.02 -8.85
CA LYS A 476 -19.11 28.20 -7.99
C LYS A 476 -18.24 29.31 -8.63
N LEU A 477 -17.12 28.96 -9.23
CA LEU A 477 -16.30 29.92 -9.98
C LEU A 477 -17.06 30.47 -11.19
N LEU A 478 -17.80 29.63 -11.91
CA LEU A 478 -18.59 30.05 -13.07
C LEU A 478 -19.65 31.09 -12.70
N ILE A 479 -20.37 30.88 -11.58
CA ILE A 479 -21.34 31.85 -11.05
C ILE A 479 -20.67 33.18 -10.70
N GLN A 480 -19.48 33.13 -10.09
CA GLN A 480 -18.70 34.33 -9.76
C GLN A 480 -18.06 35.00 -10.98
N GLY A 481 -17.89 34.25 -12.07
CA GLY A 481 -17.22 34.71 -13.28
C GLY A 481 -17.97 35.78 -14.07
N LEU A 482 -19.18 36.13 -13.66
CA LEU A 482 -19.87 37.35 -14.12
C LEU A 482 -19.23 38.64 -13.57
N ASN A 483 -18.25 38.53 -12.66
CA ASN A 483 -17.45 39.68 -12.23
C ASN A 483 -16.63 40.22 -13.43
N PRO A 484 -16.55 41.55 -13.63
CA PRO A 484 -15.77 42.16 -14.71
C PRO A 484 -14.33 41.64 -14.80
N LEU A 485 -13.70 41.32 -13.66
CA LEU A 485 -12.36 40.73 -13.60
C LEU A 485 -12.21 39.48 -14.47
N PHE A 486 -13.21 38.60 -14.50
CA PHE A 486 -13.17 37.34 -15.25
C PHE A 486 -13.71 37.47 -16.68
N LEU A 487 -14.44 38.54 -16.99
CA LEU A 487 -14.94 38.87 -18.33
C LEU A 487 -13.93 39.68 -19.15
N ASN A 488 -12.99 40.33 -18.48
CA ASN A 488 -11.96 41.15 -19.11
C ASN A 488 -11.11 40.32 -20.10
N PRO A 489 -10.68 40.93 -21.22
CA PRO A 489 -9.74 40.28 -22.12
C PRO A 489 -8.41 40.03 -21.42
N ILE A 490 -7.81 38.87 -21.70
CA ILE A 490 -6.50 38.50 -21.18
C ILE A 490 -5.41 38.95 -22.17
N ILE A 491 -4.40 39.63 -21.67
CA ILE A 491 -3.23 40.10 -22.43
C ILE A 491 -1.98 39.58 -21.75
N VAL A 492 -1.20 38.76 -22.46
CA VAL A 492 0.04 38.14 -21.98
C VAL A 492 1.22 38.64 -22.80
N ASN A 493 2.24 39.22 -22.14
CA ASN A 493 3.45 39.79 -22.78
C ASN A 493 3.08 40.68 -24.00
N GLY A 494 2.08 41.56 -23.82
CA GLY A 494 1.57 42.46 -24.84
C GLY A 494 0.65 41.83 -25.92
N LYS A 495 0.43 40.52 -25.92
CA LYS A 495 -0.43 39.81 -26.89
C LYS A 495 -1.78 39.45 -26.29
N ARG A 496 -2.87 39.78 -26.99
CA ARG A 496 -4.24 39.42 -26.57
C ARG A 496 -4.53 37.95 -26.89
N LEU A 497 -4.96 37.17 -25.90
CA LEU A 497 -5.23 35.73 -26.06
C LEU A 497 -6.57 35.41 -26.75
N GLY A 498 -7.45 36.41 -26.93
CA GLY A 498 -8.76 36.21 -27.56
C GLY A 498 -9.77 35.46 -26.69
N CYS A 499 -9.57 35.45 -25.37
CA CYS A 499 -10.49 34.88 -24.40
C CYS A 499 -10.48 35.62 -23.07
N SER A 500 -11.42 35.24 -22.23
CA SER A 500 -11.59 35.65 -20.85
C SER A 500 -11.58 34.42 -19.92
N ILE A 501 -11.37 34.63 -18.62
CA ILE A 501 -11.41 33.54 -17.63
C ILE A 501 -12.80 32.90 -17.59
N TYR A 502 -13.86 33.69 -17.75
CA TYR A 502 -15.24 33.20 -17.78
C TYR A 502 -15.53 32.26 -18.95
N GLU A 503 -15.04 32.59 -20.16
CA GLU A 503 -15.20 31.72 -21.34
C GLU A 503 -14.46 30.39 -21.15
N GLU A 504 -13.28 30.41 -20.54
CA GLU A 504 -12.51 29.21 -20.23
C GLU A 504 -13.18 28.35 -19.13
N LEU A 505 -13.74 28.96 -18.08
CA LEU A 505 -14.58 28.27 -17.10
C LEU A 505 -15.79 27.62 -17.77
N SER A 506 -16.43 28.31 -18.73
CA SER A 506 -17.57 27.79 -19.50
C SER A 506 -17.17 26.63 -20.41
N ARG A 507 -15.96 26.65 -20.98
CA ARG A 507 -15.37 25.52 -21.74
C ARG A 507 -15.16 24.32 -20.81
N CYS A 508 -14.61 24.54 -19.61
CA CYS A 508 -14.34 23.51 -18.62
C CYS A 508 -15.61 22.81 -18.12
N ASP A 509 -16.69 23.55 -17.84
CA ASP A 509 -17.95 22.99 -17.33
C ASP A 509 -18.59 21.96 -18.28
N LYS A 510 -18.35 22.08 -19.59
CA LYS A 510 -18.84 21.12 -20.59
C LYS A 510 -18.18 19.74 -20.51
N VAL A 511 -16.99 19.64 -19.92
CA VAL A 511 -16.18 18.41 -19.92
C VAL A 511 -15.83 17.90 -18.51
N ILE A 512 -16.01 18.70 -17.46
CA ILE A 512 -15.63 18.31 -16.07
C ILE A 512 -16.33 17.04 -15.57
N GLU A 513 -17.54 16.76 -16.06
CA GLU A 513 -18.32 15.57 -15.68
C GLU A 513 -17.98 14.32 -16.50
N THR A 514 -17.09 14.43 -17.50
CA THR A 514 -16.70 13.26 -18.29
C THR A 514 -16.04 12.21 -17.39
N THR A 515 -16.47 10.96 -17.56
CA THR A 515 -15.93 9.83 -16.82
C THR A 515 -14.48 9.59 -17.26
N PRO A 516 -13.53 9.38 -16.33
CA PRO A 516 -12.18 8.98 -16.71
C PRO A 516 -12.20 7.65 -17.45
N GLU A 517 -11.34 7.48 -18.44
CA GLU A 517 -11.16 6.20 -19.13
C GLU A 517 -10.16 5.29 -18.42
N TRP A 518 -9.22 5.88 -17.69
CA TRP A 518 -8.08 5.19 -17.08
C TRP A 518 -7.85 5.61 -15.64
N ILE A 519 -7.48 4.63 -14.82
CA ILE A 519 -6.98 4.82 -13.45
C ILE A 519 -5.59 4.21 -13.34
N SER A 520 -4.75 4.77 -12.49
CA SER A 520 -3.36 4.35 -12.30
C SER A 520 -3.01 4.30 -10.83
N MET A 521 -2.15 3.34 -10.42
CA MET A 521 -1.59 3.40 -9.07
C MET A 521 -0.66 4.60 -8.98
N PHE A 522 -0.95 5.54 -8.11
CA PHE A 522 -0.08 6.69 -7.87
C PHE A 522 -0.40 7.34 -6.53
N THR A 523 0.46 8.25 -6.08
CA THR A 523 0.39 8.92 -4.77
C THR A 523 -0.74 9.95 -4.67
N GLY A 524 -1.43 10.25 -5.80
CA GLY A 524 -2.49 11.25 -5.94
C GLY A 524 -2.09 12.70 -5.59
N ASP A 525 -0.95 12.90 -4.93
CA ASP A 525 -0.48 14.16 -4.36
C ASP A 525 0.99 14.40 -4.70
N ASN A 526 1.20 14.95 -5.91
CA ASN A 526 2.48 15.44 -6.43
C ASN A 526 2.91 16.76 -5.78
N HIS A 527 2.59 16.96 -4.51
CA HIS A 527 2.91 18.18 -3.81
C HIS A 527 4.44 18.25 -3.62
N PHE A 528 5.11 19.29 -4.14
CA PHE A 528 6.59 19.33 -4.12
C PHE A 528 7.19 19.41 -2.71
N ARG A 529 6.43 19.88 -1.71
CA ARG A 529 6.78 19.75 -0.27
C ARG A 529 6.82 18.30 0.26
N ASN A 530 6.35 17.31 -0.49
CA ASN A 530 6.44 15.89 -0.14
C ASN A 530 7.78 15.27 -0.61
N PHE A 531 8.65 16.06 -1.24
CA PHE A 531 9.98 15.66 -1.68
C PHE A 531 11.03 16.47 -0.92
N LEU A 532 12.10 15.80 -0.51
CA LEU A 532 13.28 16.40 0.12
C LEU A 532 14.44 16.34 -0.87
N VAL A 533 15.25 17.41 -0.93
CA VAL A 533 16.50 17.49 -1.69
C VAL A 533 17.65 17.65 -0.70
N THR A 534 18.67 16.81 -0.81
CA THR A 534 19.85 16.81 0.08
C THR A 534 20.90 17.80 -0.42
N GLU A 535 21.93 18.05 0.39
CA GLU A 535 23.11 18.84 -0.02
C GLU A 535 23.87 18.21 -1.18
N ALA A 536 23.82 16.88 -1.33
CA ALA A 536 24.39 16.16 -2.46
C ALA A 536 23.54 16.27 -3.74
N GLU A 537 22.45 17.04 -3.69
CA GLU A 537 21.46 17.21 -4.76
C GLU A 537 20.72 15.92 -5.18
N ASP A 538 20.73 14.91 -4.31
CA ASP A 538 19.82 13.77 -4.40
C ASP A 538 18.45 14.18 -3.88
N TYR A 539 17.38 13.57 -4.40
CA TYR A 539 16.03 13.82 -3.90
C TYR A 539 15.33 12.54 -3.48
N TYR A 540 14.44 12.67 -2.50
CA TYR A 540 13.66 11.56 -1.95
C TYR A 540 12.22 11.97 -1.68
N ALA A 541 11.30 11.08 -2.02
CA ALA A 541 9.91 11.19 -1.64
C ALA A 541 9.74 10.80 -0.16
N LEU A 542 9.13 11.71 0.60
CA LEU A 542 8.89 11.61 2.03
C LEU A 542 7.46 11.16 2.35
N ASP A 543 6.46 11.84 1.76
CA ASP A 543 5.05 11.69 2.10
C ASP A 543 4.20 11.21 0.90
N PHE A 544 3.36 10.20 1.13
CA PHE A 544 2.54 9.50 0.12
C PHE A 544 1.07 9.44 0.52
N GLU A 545 0.57 10.56 1.04
CA GLU A 545 -0.75 10.72 1.66
C GLU A 545 -1.95 10.03 0.96
N PHE A 546 -1.92 9.90 -0.37
CA PHE A 546 -3.00 9.29 -1.16
C PHE A 546 -2.50 8.20 -2.12
N SER A 547 -1.96 7.11 -1.60
CA SER A 547 -1.61 5.94 -2.41
C SER A 547 -2.85 5.10 -2.78
N GLY A 548 -2.98 4.77 -4.07
CA GLY A 548 -4.09 3.94 -4.56
C GLY A 548 -4.30 4.08 -6.07
N TYR A 549 -5.38 3.51 -6.60
CA TYR A 549 -5.76 3.76 -7.98
C TYR A 549 -6.48 5.09 -8.07
N ILE A 550 -5.87 6.06 -8.74
CA ILE A 550 -6.45 7.39 -8.91
C ILE A 550 -6.76 7.58 -10.39
N ASP A 551 -7.78 8.38 -10.66
CA ASP A 551 -8.04 8.97 -11.97
C ASP A 551 -6.75 9.58 -12.57
N LEU A 552 -6.39 9.10 -13.77
CA LEU A 552 -5.16 9.51 -14.45
C LEU A 552 -5.18 11.01 -14.78
N ASP A 553 -6.26 11.53 -15.35
CA ASP A 553 -6.34 12.94 -15.74
C ASP A 553 -6.30 13.85 -14.49
N TYR A 554 -6.94 13.40 -13.40
CA TYR A 554 -6.87 14.11 -12.12
C TYR A 554 -5.44 14.18 -11.58
N THR A 555 -4.68 13.09 -11.71
CA THR A 555 -3.30 13.02 -11.25
C THR A 555 -2.39 13.94 -12.06
N VAL A 556 -2.59 14.01 -13.37
CA VAL A 556 -1.90 14.97 -14.25
C VAL A 556 -2.27 16.41 -13.87
N ALA A 557 -3.56 16.70 -13.66
CA ALA A 557 -4.02 18.03 -13.22
C ALA A 557 -3.42 18.43 -11.86
N LYS A 558 -3.27 17.48 -10.93
CA LYS A 558 -2.58 17.66 -9.64
C LYS A 558 -1.11 18.01 -9.84
N PHE A 559 -0.40 17.33 -10.74
CA PHE A 559 1.01 17.61 -11.04
C PHE A 559 1.18 19.03 -11.60
N ILE A 560 0.45 19.37 -12.67
CA ILE A 560 0.50 20.71 -13.29
C ILE A 560 0.16 21.79 -12.27
N GLY A 561 -0.91 21.59 -11.50
CA GLY A 561 -1.30 22.53 -10.46
C GLY A 561 -0.24 22.70 -9.39
N SER A 562 0.47 21.65 -9.00
CA SER A 562 1.59 21.71 -8.06
C SER A 562 2.75 22.54 -8.61
N ALA A 563 3.10 22.34 -9.89
CA ALA A 563 4.12 23.12 -10.58
C ALA A 563 3.78 24.62 -10.58
N ILE A 564 2.59 24.99 -11.06
CA ILE A 564 2.13 26.39 -11.09
C ILE A 564 2.14 27.01 -9.68
N LYS A 565 1.76 26.25 -8.64
CA LYS A 565 1.68 26.74 -7.25
C LYS A 565 3.03 26.98 -6.59
N HIS A 566 3.97 26.05 -6.74
CA HIS A 566 5.18 26.02 -5.93
C HIS A 566 6.38 26.66 -6.56
N LEU A 567 6.32 26.97 -7.85
CA LEU A 567 7.44 27.57 -8.54
C LEU A 567 7.62 29.06 -8.22
N ASN A 568 6.69 29.68 -7.48
CA ASN A 568 6.76 31.12 -7.17
C ASN A 568 6.94 32.01 -8.41
N VAL A 569 6.53 31.46 -9.56
CA VAL A 569 6.31 32.03 -10.90
C VAL A 569 5.90 33.50 -10.86
N THR A 570 5.09 33.83 -9.84
CA THR A 570 4.40 35.10 -9.61
C THR A 570 5.17 36.17 -8.84
N GLN A 571 6.38 35.89 -8.34
CA GLN A 571 7.14 36.88 -7.57
C GLN A 571 7.75 38.01 -8.44
N ASN A 572 7.95 37.77 -9.73
CA ASN A 572 8.55 38.72 -10.67
C ASN A 572 7.58 39.20 -11.76
N GLU A 573 6.27 39.01 -11.56
CA GLU A 573 5.25 39.35 -12.55
C GLU A 573 4.70 40.77 -12.33
N SER A 574 4.59 41.55 -13.40
CA SER A 574 3.78 42.77 -13.37
C SER A 574 2.37 42.44 -13.85
N ILE A 575 1.44 42.40 -12.90
CA ILE A 575 0.03 42.11 -13.16
C ILE A 575 -0.76 43.38 -12.92
N ALA A 576 -1.41 43.86 -13.97
CA ALA A 576 -2.34 44.97 -13.87
C ALA A 576 -3.74 44.47 -14.22
N VAL A 577 -4.66 44.67 -13.29
CA VAL A 577 -6.09 44.48 -13.56
C VAL A 577 -6.72 45.86 -13.63
N ASN A 578 -7.29 46.21 -14.77
CA ASN A 578 -8.07 47.44 -14.92
C ASN A 578 -9.31 47.20 -15.81
N GLN A 579 -10.03 48.27 -16.13
CA GLN A 579 -11.26 48.21 -16.93
C GLN A 579 -11.02 47.76 -18.39
N ASN A 580 -9.79 47.80 -18.88
CA ASN A 580 -9.42 47.47 -20.26
C ASN A 580 -8.93 46.02 -20.43
N GLY A 581 -8.69 45.29 -19.34
CA GLY A 581 -8.15 43.94 -19.42
C GLY A 581 -7.46 43.46 -18.15
N THR A 582 -7.17 42.16 -18.16
CA THR A 582 -6.22 41.52 -17.25
C THR A 582 -4.89 41.41 -18.00
N PHE A 583 -3.91 42.19 -17.56
CA PHE A 583 -2.58 42.25 -18.14
C PHE A 583 -1.63 41.45 -17.27
N VAL A 584 -0.96 40.47 -17.88
CA VAL A 584 0.08 39.68 -17.21
C VAL A 584 1.34 39.73 -18.06
N ASP A 585 2.44 40.15 -17.44
CA ASP A 585 3.74 40.21 -18.09
C ASP A 585 4.75 39.31 -17.37
N TYR A 586 5.36 38.44 -18.16
CA TYR A 586 6.34 37.43 -17.80
C TYR A 586 7.70 37.69 -18.49
N GLU A 587 7.89 38.83 -19.15
CA GLU A 587 9.10 39.13 -19.94
C GLU A 587 10.40 39.05 -19.12
N PHE A 588 10.31 39.29 -17.81
CA PHE A 588 11.43 39.24 -16.86
C PHE A 588 11.55 37.94 -16.05
N MET A 589 10.80 36.90 -16.42
CA MET A 589 10.99 35.58 -15.79
C MET A 589 12.38 35.01 -16.10
N ASP A 590 12.92 34.19 -15.20
CA ASP A 590 14.12 33.42 -15.54
C ASP A 590 13.82 32.31 -16.57
N ASP A 591 14.88 31.72 -17.14
CA ASP A 591 14.76 30.73 -18.20
C ASP A 591 14.13 29.41 -17.73
N VAL A 592 14.19 29.11 -16.44
CA VAL A 592 13.55 27.92 -15.85
C VAL A 592 12.04 28.10 -15.84
N HIS A 593 11.56 29.27 -15.44
CA HIS A 593 10.15 29.62 -15.48
C HIS A 593 9.63 29.71 -16.92
N ARG A 594 10.40 30.30 -17.83
CA ARG A 594 10.05 30.30 -19.27
C ARG A 594 9.96 28.88 -19.82
N SER A 595 10.94 28.03 -19.53
CA SER A 595 10.95 26.62 -19.94
C SER A 595 9.70 25.88 -19.45
N MET A 596 9.34 26.06 -18.19
CA MET A 596 8.13 25.47 -17.60
C MET A 596 6.82 25.93 -18.28
N LEU A 597 6.75 27.21 -18.65
CA LEU A 597 5.61 27.80 -19.37
C LEU A 597 5.65 27.55 -20.88
N SER A 598 6.80 27.14 -21.41
CA SER A 598 6.98 26.73 -22.79
C SER A 598 6.41 25.32 -22.97
N THR A 599 5.41 25.21 -23.83
CA THR A 599 4.36 24.19 -23.75
C THR A 599 4.73 22.81 -24.25
N SER A 600 5.93 22.58 -24.77
CA SER A 600 6.29 21.30 -25.40
C SER A 600 6.71 20.23 -24.39
N TRP A 601 7.75 20.50 -23.58
CA TRP A 601 8.43 19.45 -22.83
C TRP A 601 7.52 18.63 -21.90
N PHE A 602 6.60 19.26 -21.18
CA PHE A 602 5.72 18.58 -20.22
C PHE A 602 4.74 17.63 -20.92
N PHE A 603 4.10 18.10 -21.99
CA PHE A 603 3.15 17.31 -22.77
C PHE A 603 3.87 16.25 -23.62
N ASP A 604 5.07 16.55 -24.14
CA ASP A 604 5.91 15.61 -24.88
C ASP A 604 6.25 14.38 -24.03
N LYS A 605 6.47 14.54 -22.72
CA LYS A 605 6.69 13.42 -21.81
C LYS A 605 5.43 12.59 -21.58
N LEU A 606 4.28 13.25 -21.54
CA LEU A 606 2.97 12.63 -21.30
C LEU A 606 2.32 12.04 -22.55
N GLN A 607 2.80 12.36 -23.76
CA GLN A 607 2.19 11.96 -25.05
C GLN A 607 1.94 10.45 -25.20
N SER A 608 2.70 9.65 -24.45
CA SER A 608 2.59 8.20 -24.44
C SER A 608 1.49 7.62 -23.57
N LEU A 609 0.81 8.47 -22.80
CA LEU A 609 -0.27 8.08 -21.89
C LEU A 609 -1.61 8.47 -22.50
N PRO A 610 -2.68 7.68 -22.26
CA PRO A 610 -4.01 7.95 -22.79
C PRO A 610 -4.73 9.02 -21.95
N ILE A 611 -4.29 10.28 -22.08
CA ILE A 611 -4.77 11.41 -21.28
C ILE A 611 -5.82 12.22 -22.05
N ASN A 612 -6.91 12.58 -21.38
CA ASN A 612 -7.86 13.55 -21.90
C ASN A 612 -7.49 14.97 -21.45
N TYR A 613 -6.70 15.69 -22.26
CA TYR A 613 -6.20 17.02 -21.90
C TYR A 613 -7.30 18.06 -21.66
N SER A 614 -8.45 17.96 -22.34
CA SER A 614 -9.59 18.85 -22.07
C SER A 614 -10.15 18.64 -20.66
N ARG A 615 -10.19 17.39 -20.20
CA ARG A 615 -10.63 17.04 -18.84
C ARG A 615 -9.58 17.41 -17.79
N VAL A 616 -8.29 17.16 -18.07
CA VAL A 616 -7.17 17.62 -17.22
C VAL A 616 -7.28 19.13 -16.98
N TYR A 617 -7.52 19.90 -18.04
CA TYR A 617 -7.66 21.35 -17.98
C TYR A 617 -8.83 21.78 -17.07
N ALA A 618 -10.00 21.15 -17.23
CA ALA A 618 -11.17 21.43 -16.40
C ALA A 618 -10.93 21.10 -14.92
N LEU A 619 -10.27 19.97 -14.64
CA LEU A 619 -9.88 19.58 -13.28
C LEU A 619 -8.88 20.57 -12.69
N LEU A 620 -7.88 21.02 -13.46
CA LEU A 620 -6.92 22.03 -13.04
C LEU A 620 -7.62 23.34 -12.64
N PHE A 621 -8.53 23.83 -13.48
CA PHE A 621 -9.31 25.05 -13.21
C PHE A 621 -10.16 24.94 -11.95
N SER A 622 -10.82 23.81 -11.77
CA SER A 622 -11.56 23.51 -10.54
C SER A 622 -10.66 23.57 -9.29
N LYS A 623 -9.42 23.05 -9.37
CA LYS A 623 -8.46 23.10 -8.25
C LYS A 623 -8.00 24.52 -7.90
N LEU A 624 -8.09 25.47 -8.84
CA LEU A 624 -7.79 26.88 -8.58
C LEU A 624 -8.90 27.58 -7.78
N TYR A 625 -9.97 26.87 -7.38
CA TYR A 625 -11.07 27.40 -6.55
C TYR A 625 -10.58 28.19 -5.35
N PHE A 626 -9.74 27.63 -4.48
CA PHE A 626 -9.25 28.33 -3.28
C PHE A 626 -8.36 29.56 -3.57
N ARG A 627 -8.03 29.83 -4.83
CA ARG A 627 -7.27 31.02 -5.27
C ARG A 627 -8.18 32.04 -5.94
N LEU A 628 -9.17 31.56 -6.70
CA LEU A 628 -10.07 32.38 -7.50
C LEU A 628 -11.38 32.72 -6.78
N ASP A 629 -11.80 31.93 -5.79
CA ASP A 629 -12.98 32.18 -4.98
C ASP A 629 -12.81 33.51 -4.24
N GLN A 630 -13.77 34.40 -4.46
CA GLN A 630 -13.81 35.75 -3.90
C GLN A 630 -12.52 36.56 -4.10
N VAL A 631 -11.79 36.31 -5.19
CA VAL A 631 -10.45 36.89 -5.42
C VAL A 631 -10.42 38.42 -5.42
N TRP A 632 -11.54 39.09 -5.73
CA TRP A 632 -11.68 40.55 -5.68
C TRP A 632 -11.68 41.12 -4.26
N GLN A 633 -11.89 40.28 -3.23
CA GLN A 633 -11.82 40.71 -1.83
C GLN A 633 -10.39 40.63 -1.27
N ARG A 634 -9.48 39.94 -1.97
CA ARG A 634 -8.07 39.81 -1.57
C ARG A 634 -7.29 41.09 -1.85
N SER A 635 -6.12 41.19 -1.22
CA SER A 635 -5.18 42.30 -1.46
C SER A 635 -4.83 42.39 -2.95
N SER A 636 -4.42 43.58 -3.41
CA SER A 636 -4.06 43.77 -4.83
C SER A 636 -2.98 42.79 -5.29
N GLU A 637 -1.98 42.53 -4.44
CA GLU A 637 -0.88 41.61 -4.69
C GLU A 637 -1.36 40.14 -4.75
N GLU A 638 -2.15 39.70 -3.77
CA GLU A 638 -2.70 38.33 -3.78
C GLU A 638 -3.66 38.10 -4.93
N ARG A 639 -4.49 39.10 -5.26
CA ARG A 639 -5.43 39.04 -6.38
C ARG A 639 -4.68 38.88 -7.69
N ALA A 640 -3.68 39.73 -7.90
CA ALA A 640 -2.78 39.66 -9.05
C ALA A 640 -2.21 38.24 -9.17
N LYS A 641 -1.50 37.77 -8.15
CA LYS A 641 -0.91 36.41 -8.10
C LYS A 641 -1.91 35.30 -8.43
N ASN A 642 -3.09 35.31 -7.83
CA ASN A 642 -4.10 34.27 -8.05
C ASN A 642 -4.68 34.29 -9.46
N VAL A 643 -4.86 35.48 -10.06
CA VAL A 643 -5.34 35.64 -11.43
C VAL A 643 -4.27 35.19 -12.43
N ALA A 644 -3.00 35.51 -12.19
CA ALA A 644 -1.91 35.04 -13.03
C ALA A 644 -1.82 33.51 -13.09
N MET A 645 -2.04 32.81 -11.98
CA MET A 645 -2.08 31.34 -12.00
C MET A 645 -3.14 30.78 -12.96
N ALA A 646 -4.30 31.43 -13.07
CA ALA A 646 -5.32 31.05 -14.05
C ALA A 646 -4.88 31.37 -15.47
N VAL A 647 -4.24 32.53 -15.70
CA VAL A 647 -3.71 32.92 -17.01
C VAL A 647 -2.59 31.98 -17.48
N VAL A 648 -1.69 31.57 -16.58
CA VAL A 648 -0.68 30.52 -16.85
C VAL A 648 -1.36 29.24 -17.33
N ALA A 649 -2.38 28.77 -16.61
CA ALA A 649 -3.10 27.56 -17.00
C ALA A 649 -3.74 27.70 -18.39
N ILE A 650 -4.34 28.86 -18.70
CA ILE A 650 -4.94 29.16 -20.02
C ILE A 650 -3.86 29.11 -21.11
N GLN A 651 -2.73 29.79 -20.90
CA GLN A 651 -1.65 29.83 -21.88
C GLN A 651 -1.10 28.43 -22.16
N LEU A 652 -0.91 27.64 -21.10
CA LEU A 652 -0.34 26.30 -21.17
C LEU A 652 -1.17 25.37 -22.06
N PHE A 653 -2.50 25.42 -21.95
CA PHE A 653 -3.41 24.55 -22.71
C PHE A 653 -3.83 25.12 -24.07
N ARG A 654 -3.73 26.44 -24.29
CA ARG A 654 -4.03 27.04 -25.61
C ARG A 654 -2.92 26.83 -26.64
N ASN A 655 -1.65 26.92 -26.26
CA ASN A 655 -0.57 26.65 -27.24
C ASN A 655 -0.58 25.18 -27.76
N GLN A 656 -1.26 24.27 -27.04
CA GLN A 656 -1.47 22.89 -27.50
C GLN A 656 -2.51 22.84 -28.64
N ASP A 657 -3.59 23.62 -28.54
CA ASP A 657 -4.63 23.72 -29.58
C ASP A 657 -4.07 24.30 -30.90
N ASP A 658 -3.02 25.13 -30.83
CA ASP A 658 -2.33 25.73 -32.00
C ASP A 658 -1.19 24.86 -32.59
N GLY A 659 -0.81 23.76 -31.92
CA GLY A 659 0.38 22.94 -32.23
C GLY A 659 0.11 21.57 -32.88
N HIS A 660 -1.15 21.18 -33.03
CA HIS A 660 -1.54 19.93 -33.70
C HIS A 660 -2.69 20.17 -34.70
N VAL A 661 -2.30 20.49 -35.94
CA VAL A 661 -3.07 20.24 -37.17
C VAL A 661 -2.21 19.40 -38.11
#